data_AF-A0A6C0EVG9-F1
#
_entry.id   AF-A0A6C0EVG9-F1
#
_cell.length_a   1.000
_cell.length_b   1.000
_cell.length_c   1.000
_cell.angle_alpha   90.00
_cell.angle_beta   90.00
_cell.angle_gamma   90.00
#
_symmetry.space_group_name_H-M   'P 1'
#
loop_
_entity.id
_entity.type
_entity.pdbx_description
1 polymer ?
#
loop_
_entity_poly.entity_id
_entity_poly.type
_entity_poly.pdbx_seq_one_letter_code
_entity_poly.pdbx_strand_id
1 'polypeptide(L)'
;MVRSRLDPSVNYTELKSIDPSDSKETNYKAPLYEATVMGINTIISIGQIKNIFMDKNIVYYPIYLIKNDKVISQIGVYEIFEQNVASMLDDDGDINLEKTPPPLIYSFVTKTLIQKAVFISENPSLSSSIAAAKVRAKTALPKVAAAAAAAAEEDEDTETDDEDIQAAIHASLAAPKDASRGPLKVPRRLPVQTMDQFDAELRSFRERPDQPWIQKYYMNNEFNIVKSPVDSDSFFYAISDAIRSVYPDRDINAINLREKLAGVISVEQYSAYKSLYDSFNLQLQRNRQRNEEIVAENQDLKSRLTGSQSLSEKKQIRERALVLKAENEELKEKREAIKDNMKYVQFMKGVHNIEQLRDIIRVGEGASEFYADEWAISALEIILNIKLIVFSKTDFHDNNDKAFAMTNVIHCGKNVSKSQKEFIVQEMERLKSGKHKSAAMIGLDEPKSKATGGLSKRDKYEFVPDHYIMLSRTDKHYDLITYRDTKMFTFAEIPYCVKLQITSRCLQGFDLSGIYTNIPQFMLFMKEDMDSTNKHFMKEIESELADLDKSSNPHYNDSLRLMHHAMSSNKMPGFEQGDVVSPNDLKGFMDLMGGGGNNEKGGKNNWRRKISNEWCQPFTLDGHRWLSAEHYYQGNKFLKTSPEFYLLFTMDANKKSKYYDETSILSQISSDVELATVAGKKIPTTTIDGKKVSLRPSTVAIDPDFFNGRHSRVLEDGTMAKFSQNDELAKILLMTNNAKLINYNHTKHSTPSMHLMHVRSKLRTKSGKINDYEAIH
;
A
#
# COMPACT_ATOMS: atom_id res chain seq x y z
N MET A 1 -15.80 8.02 -47.65
CA MET A 1 -14.41 7.54 -47.51
C MET A 1 -13.50 8.74 -47.67
N VAL A 2 -12.37 8.80 -46.97
CA VAL A 2 -11.40 9.88 -47.12
C VAL A 2 -10.25 9.44 -48.03
N ARG A 3 -9.90 10.26 -49.02
CA ARG A 3 -8.81 10.01 -49.96
C ARG A 3 -7.46 10.32 -49.33
N SER A 4 -6.46 9.48 -49.56
CA SER A 4 -5.07 9.72 -49.16
C SER A 4 -4.48 10.97 -49.84
N ARG A 5 -3.58 11.69 -49.14
CA ARG A 5 -2.75 12.75 -49.72
C ARG A 5 -1.41 12.24 -50.23
N LEU A 6 -0.95 11.08 -49.74
CA LEU A 6 0.29 10.44 -50.17
C LEU A 6 0.13 9.70 -51.51
N ASP A 7 -0.97 8.96 -51.70
CA ASP A 7 -1.33 8.32 -52.97
C ASP A 7 -2.82 8.54 -53.28
N PRO A 8 -3.19 9.35 -54.30
CA PRO A 8 -4.57 9.57 -54.69
C PRO A 8 -5.37 8.32 -55.12
N SER A 9 -4.76 7.13 -55.21
CA SER A 9 -5.43 5.85 -55.43
C SER A 9 -5.76 5.08 -54.13
N VAL A 10 -5.33 5.57 -52.95
CA VAL A 10 -5.67 5.03 -51.63
C VAL A 10 -6.86 5.78 -51.03
N ASN A 11 -7.79 5.02 -50.43
CA ASN A 11 -8.98 5.55 -49.76
C ASN A 11 -9.18 4.85 -48.42
N TYR A 12 -9.42 5.63 -47.36
CA TYR A 12 -9.69 5.16 -46.02
C TYR A 12 -11.18 5.06 -45.76
N THR A 13 -11.63 3.90 -45.26
CA THR A 13 -13.00 3.69 -44.80
C THR A 13 -13.28 4.56 -43.58
N GLU A 14 -14.40 5.29 -43.61
CA GLU A 14 -14.80 6.15 -42.49
C GLU A 14 -15.59 5.36 -41.46
N LEU A 15 -14.89 4.90 -40.42
CA LEU A 15 -15.48 4.19 -39.30
C LEU A 15 -15.81 5.15 -38.15
N LYS A 16 -16.75 4.73 -37.29
CA LYS A 16 -17.11 5.41 -36.03
C LYS A 16 -16.74 4.57 -34.81
N SER A 17 -16.90 3.26 -34.91
CA SER A 17 -16.43 2.29 -33.92
C SER A 17 -14.91 2.35 -33.75
N ILE A 18 -14.43 1.84 -32.62
CA ILE A 18 -13.02 1.48 -32.45
C ILE A 18 -12.66 0.35 -33.44
N ASP A 19 -11.42 0.32 -33.92
CA ASP A 19 -10.90 -0.82 -34.67
C ASP A 19 -10.69 -2.03 -33.73
N PRO A 20 -11.03 -3.27 -34.13
CA PRO A 20 -10.82 -4.45 -33.31
C PRO A 20 -9.40 -4.63 -32.76
N SER A 21 -8.34 -4.22 -33.48
CA SER A 21 -6.96 -4.33 -32.95
C SER A 21 -6.68 -3.41 -31.78
N ASP A 22 -7.44 -2.32 -31.67
CA ASP A 22 -7.24 -1.26 -30.68
C ASP A 22 -8.22 -1.39 -29.51
N SER A 23 -9.02 -2.47 -29.51
CA SER A 23 -10.05 -2.77 -28.53
C SER A 23 -9.50 -3.29 -27.20
N LYS A 24 -10.36 -3.33 -26.17
CA LYS A 24 -10.00 -3.91 -24.87
C LYS A 24 -9.60 -5.39 -24.93
N GLU A 25 -10.06 -6.12 -25.94
CA GLU A 25 -9.77 -7.55 -26.11
C GLU A 25 -8.30 -7.81 -26.49
N THR A 26 -7.62 -6.83 -27.12
CA THR A 26 -6.18 -6.89 -27.38
C THR A 26 -5.32 -6.30 -26.26
N ASN A 27 -5.97 -5.71 -25.24
CA ASN A 27 -5.33 -4.96 -24.15
C ASN A 27 -4.40 -3.82 -24.63
N TYR A 28 -4.72 -3.19 -25.76
CA TYR A 28 -3.95 -2.06 -26.28
C TYR A 28 -4.08 -0.82 -25.39
N LYS A 29 -2.96 -0.34 -24.84
CA LYS A 29 -2.87 0.95 -24.14
C LYS A 29 -2.51 2.04 -25.14
N ALA A 30 -3.54 2.63 -25.75
CA ALA A 30 -3.38 3.73 -26.70
C ALA A 30 -2.90 5.01 -25.99
N PRO A 31 -1.82 5.68 -26.47
CA PRO A 31 -1.35 6.93 -25.87
C PRO A 31 -2.39 8.06 -26.05
N LEU A 32 -2.42 9.00 -25.10
CA LEU A 32 -3.31 10.17 -25.10
C LEU A 32 -2.52 11.43 -25.44
N TYR A 33 -3.10 12.30 -26.27
CA TYR A 33 -2.51 13.57 -26.68
C TYR A 33 -3.54 14.69 -26.59
N GLU A 34 -3.11 15.87 -26.15
CA GLU A 34 -3.87 17.10 -26.37
C GLU A 34 -3.67 17.57 -27.81
N ALA A 35 -4.76 17.87 -28.52
CA ALA A 35 -4.70 18.29 -29.92
C ALA A 35 -5.80 19.30 -30.28
N THR A 36 -5.48 20.23 -31.19
CA THR A 36 -6.42 21.23 -31.71
C THR A 36 -7.16 20.69 -32.94
N VAL A 37 -8.27 19.99 -32.73
CA VAL A 37 -9.08 19.41 -33.81
C VAL A 37 -10.13 20.41 -34.29
N MET A 38 -10.07 20.79 -35.57
CA MET A 38 -10.96 21.81 -36.19
C MET A 38 -10.96 23.19 -35.48
N GLY A 39 -9.88 23.55 -34.78
CA GLY A 39 -9.78 24.78 -33.99
C GLY A 39 -10.37 24.67 -32.58
N ILE A 40 -10.50 23.45 -32.04
CA ILE A 40 -10.99 23.17 -30.68
C ILE A 40 -9.97 22.27 -29.98
N ASN A 41 -9.51 22.63 -28.78
CA ASN A 41 -8.63 21.79 -27.99
C ASN A 41 -9.43 20.62 -27.38
N THR A 42 -8.92 19.40 -27.57
CA THR A 42 -9.55 18.15 -27.14
C THR A 42 -8.47 17.10 -26.88
N ILE A 43 -8.80 16.08 -26.09
CA ILE A 43 -7.96 14.88 -25.98
C ILE A 43 -8.27 13.95 -27.16
N ILE A 44 -7.22 13.46 -27.81
CA ILE A 44 -7.28 12.39 -28.81
C ILE A 44 -6.40 11.21 -28.37
N SER A 45 -6.58 10.08 -29.03
CA SER A 45 -5.72 8.91 -28.88
C SER A 45 -5.44 8.27 -30.23
N ILE A 46 -4.33 7.56 -30.35
CA ILE A 46 -3.86 6.98 -31.62
C ILE A 46 -3.92 5.45 -31.54
N GLY A 47 -4.45 4.83 -32.59
CA GLY A 47 -4.55 3.37 -32.73
C GLY A 47 -3.26 2.70 -33.21
N GLN A 48 -3.27 1.37 -33.32
CA GLN A 48 -2.12 0.63 -33.84
C GLN A 48 -1.88 0.90 -35.33
N ILE A 49 -0.61 0.77 -35.75
CA ILE A 49 -0.18 0.88 -37.14
C ILE A 49 -0.92 -0.12 -38.04
N LYS A 50 -1.43 0.38 -39.17
CA LYS A 50 -2.19 -0.38 -40.17
C LYS A 50 -1.42 -0.51 -41.47
N ASN A 51 -1.05 -1.75 -41.77
CA ASN A 51 -0.18 -2.13 -42.88
C ASN A 51 -0.96 -2.52 -44.15
N ILE A 52 -2.17 -1.97 -44.34
CA ILE A 52 -3.10 -2.38 -45.41
C ILE A 52 -2.63 -1.92 -46.80
N PHE A 53 -1.86 -0.83 -46.88
CA PHE A 53 -1.36 -0.23 -48.13
C PHE A 53 0.17 -0.32 -48.27
N MET A 54 0.77 -1.36 -47.67
CA MET A 54 2.21 -1.66 -47.74
C MET A 54 2.71 -1.92 -49.16
N ASP A 55 1.85 -2.41 -50.05
CA ASP A 55 2.11 -2.55 -51.49
C ASP A 55 2.43 -1.20 -52.16
N LYS A 56 1.86 -0.12 -51.61
CA LYS A 56 2.09 1.28 -52.00
C LYS A 56 3.02 2.00 -51.04
N ASN A 57 3.72 1.25 -50.19
CA ASN A 57 4.67 1.77 -49.20
C ASN A 57 4.04 2.75 -48.18
N ILE A 58 2.73 2.65 -47.94
CA ILE A 58 1.96 3.52 -47.03
C ILE A 58 1.41 2.71 -45.84
N VAL A 59 1.66 3.22 -44.65
CA VAL A 59 1.01 2.80 -43.40
C VAL A 59 0.11 3.91 -42.88
N TYR A 60 -0.83 3.57 -42.00
CA TYR A 60 -1.64 4.59 -41.33
C TYR A 60 -1.96 4.23 -39.87
N TYR A 61 -2.30 5.24 -39.07
CA TYR A 61 -2.66 5.12 -37.66
C TYR A 61 -4.07 5.68 -37.44
N PRO A 62 -5.03 4.91 -36.88
CA PRO A 62 -6.35 5.41 -36.49
C PRO A 62 -6.27 6.57 -35.49
N ILE A 63 -7.20 7.54 -35.57
CA ILE A 63 -7.32 8.63 -34.60
C ILE A 63 -8.69 8.54 -33.90
N TYR A 64 -8.68 8.48 -32.58
CA TYR A 64 -9.86 8.38 -31.73
C TYR A 64 -10.08 9.66 -30.91
N LEU A 65 -11.34 10.10 -30.81
CA LEU A 65 -11.76 11.20 -29.94
C LEU A 65 -12.08 10.66 -28.53
N ILE A 66 -11.48 11.24 -27.49
CA ILE A 66 -11.57 10.72 -26.11
C ILE A 66 -12.37 11.65 -25.20
N LYS A 67 -13.13 11.07 -24.28
CA LYS A 67 -13.70 11.75 -23.12
C LYS A 67 -13.89 10.78 -21.95
N ASN A 68 -13.51 11.19 -20.74
CA ASN A 68 -13.66 10.42 -19.50
C ASN A 68 -13.21 8.96 -19.69
N ASP A 69 -11.98 8.80 -20.21
CA ASP A 69 -11.30 7.53 -20.53
C ASP A 69 -12.08 6.58 -21.46
N LYS A 70 -12.94 7.13 -22.32
CA LYS A 70 -13.72 6.38 -23.33
C LYS A 70 -13.56 7.00 -24.71
N VAL A 71 -13.43 6.14 -25.72
CA VAL A 71 -13.52 6.50 -27.13
C VAL A 71 -14.96 6.90 -27.46
N ILE A 72 -15.17 8.12 -27.96
CA ILE A 72 -16.46 8.59 -28.48
C ILE A 72 -16.66 8.10 -29.92
N SER A 73 -15.62 8.23 -30.74
CA SER A 73 -15.63 7.87 -32.16
C SER A 73 -14.20 7.79 -32.67
N GLN A 74 -13.94 6.95 -33.68
CA GLN A 74 -12.85 7.23 -34.62
C GLN A 74 -13.18 8.52 -35.40
N ILE A 75 -12.18 9.36 -35.66
CA ILE A 75 -12.35 10.68 -36.32
C ILE A 75 -11.39 10.93 -37.49
N GLY A 76 -10.43 10.03 -37.73
CA GLY A 76 -9.48 10.19 -38.82
C GLY A 76 -8.37 9.15 -38.84
N VAL A 77 -7.35 9.42 -39.65
CA VAL A 77 -6.07 8.70 -39.70
C VAL A 77 -4.89 9.67 -39.84
N TYR A 78 -3.73 9.29 -39.32
CA TYR A 78 -2.43 9.78 -39.82
C TYR A 78 -1.91 8.81 -40.88
N GLU A 79 -1.42 9.32 -42.00
CA GLU A 79 -0.83 8.54 -43.10
C GLU A 79 0.67 8.82 -43.20
N ILE A 80 1.49 7.77 -43.37
CA ILE A 80 2.95 7.86 -43.34
C ILE A 80 3.54 6.86 -44.36
N PHE A 81 4.64 7.21 -45.03
CA PHE A 81 5.43 6.24 -45.79
C PHE A 81 6.24 5.34 -44.85
N GLU A 82 6.35 4.02 -45.11
CA GLU A 82 6.97 3.06 -44.18
C GLU A 82 8.38 3.47 -43.72
N GLN A 83 9.22 3.94 -44.65
CA GLN A 83 10.61 4.31 -44.34
C GLN A 83 10.72 5.50 -43.38
N ASN A 84 9.65 6.29 -43.22
CA ASN A 84 9.58 7.45 -42.32
C ASN A 84 9.02 7.08 -40.93
N VAL A 85 8.48 5.88 -40.72
CA VAL A 85 7.91 5.48 -39.42
C VAL A 85 8.95 5.59 -38.31
N ALA A 86 10.15 5.06 -38.54
CA ALA A 86 11.23 5.04 -37.56
C ALA A 86 11.75 6.45 -37.13
N SER A 87 11.55 7.49 -37.95
CA SER A 87 11.93 8.87 -37.61
C SER A 87 10.78 9.69 -37.01
N MET A 88 9.54 9.18 -37.09
CA MET A 88 8.33 9.78 -36.51
C MET A 88 7.93 9.19 -35.15
N LEU A 89 8.72 8.26 -34.59
CA LEU A 89 8.58 7.83 -33.20
C LEU A 89 9.35 8.75 -32.22
N ASP A 90 9.06 8.58 -30.93
CA ASP A 90 9.76 9.16 -29.79
C ASP A 90 10.59 8.13 -28.99
N ASP A 91 11.24 8.59 -27.91
CA ASP A 91 12.16 7.80 -27.08
C ASP A 91 11.48 6.66 -26.28
N ASP A 92 10.16 6.70 -26.13
CA ASP A 92 9.37 5.62 -25.52
C ASP A 92 8.74 4.70 -26.61
N GLY A 93 8.91 5.03 -27.89
CA GLY A 93 8.50 4.22 -29.05
C GLY A 93 7.07 4.50 -29.55
N ASP A 94 6.45 5.57 -29.06
CA ASP A 94 5.12 6.03 -29.43
C ASP A 94 5.22 7.13 -30.52
N ILE A 95 4.10 7.51 -31.15
CA ILE A 95 4.14 8.41 -32.32
C ILE A 95 4.27 9.89 -31.91
N ASN A 96 5.27 10.58 -32.46
CA ASN A 96 5.51 11.99 -32.18
C ASN A 96 4.67 12.87 -33.12
N LEU A 97 3.55 13.40 -32.60
CA LEU A 97 2.61 14.19 -33.39
C LEU A 97 3.16 15.53 -33.90
N GLU A 98 4.22 16.08 -33.30
CA GLU A 98 4.89 17.30 -33.81
C GLU A 98 5.64 17.05 -35.13
N LYS A 99 6.03 15.79 -35.39
CA LYS A 99 6.72 15.35 -36.61
C LYS A 99 5.78 14.80 -37.70
N THR A 100 4.50 14.57 -37.38
CA THR A 100 3.55 13.97 -38.34
C THR A 100 2.99 14.97 -39.36
N PRO A 101 2.65 14.55 -40.60
CA PRO A 101 1.82 15.33 -41.49
C PRO A 101 0.43 15.60 -40.85
N PRO A 102 -0.22 16.75 -41.13
CA PRO A 102 -1.55 17.03 -40.57
C PRO A 102 -2.56 15.90 -40.87
N PRO A 103 -3.44 15.50 -39.95
CA PRO A 103 -4.23 14.29 -40.11
C PRO A 103 -5.28 14.37 -41.24
N LEU A 104 -5.72 13.20 -41.70
CA LEU A 104 -6.91 13.04 -42.55
C LEU A 104 -8.13 12.80 -41.67
N ILE A 105 -8.88 13.87 -41.42
CA ILE A 105 -10.12 13.86 -40.65
C ILE A 105 -11.29 13.35 -41.50
N TYR A 106 -12.15 12.51 -40.92
CA TYR A 106 -13.31 11.90 -41.56
C TYR A 106 -14.42 12.94 -41.87
N SER A 107 -15.11 12.75 -43.00
CA SER A 107 -16.07 13.73 -43.56
C SER A 107 -17.30 13.97 -42.67
N PHE A 108 -17.67 12.98 -41.82
CA PHE A 108 -18.75 13.13 -40.84
C PHE A 108 -18.34 13.92 -39.59
N VAL A 109 -17.06 14.23 -39.41
CA VAL A 109 -16.56 14.92 -38.21
C VAL A 109 -16.89 16.41 -38.31
N THR A 110 -17.60 16.88 -37.29
CA THR A 110 -18.16 18.23 -37.22
C THR A 110 -17.70 18.90 -35.94
N LYS A 111 -17.66 20.25 -35.91
CA LYS A 111 -17.31 20.99 -34.69
C LYS A 111 -18.20 20.62 -33.49
N THR A 112 -19.46 20.28 -33.73
CA THR A 112 -20.40 19.80 -32.69
C THR A 112 -20.13 18.38 -32.20
N LEU A 113 -19.41 17.54 -32.95
CA LEU A 113 -18.87 16.27 -32.47
C LEU A 113 -17.68 16.50 -31.54
N ILE A 114 -16.74 17.37 -31.95
CA ILE A 114 -15.56 17.72 -31.14
C ILE A 114 -15.97 18.47 -29.86
N GLN A 115 -16.96 19.37 -29.93
CA GLN A 115 -17.50 20.11 -28.77
C GLN A 115 -18.02 19.19 -27.65
N LYS A 116 -18.44 17.96 -27.95
CA LYS A 116 -18.84 16.99 -26.92
C LYS A 116 -17.67 16.52 -26.05
N ALA A 117 -16.43 16.63 -26.55
CA ALA A 117 -15.18 16.20 -25.90
C ALA A 117 -14.35 17.37 -25.29
N VAL A 118 -14.86 18.60 -25.34
CA VAL A 118 -14.11 19.79 -24.87
C VAL A 118 -13.66 19.66 -23.42
N PHE A 119 -12.36 19.86 -23.24
CA PHE A 119 -11.69 20.03 -21.95
C PHE A 119 -11.91 21.46 -21.44
N ILE A 120 -12.40 21.61 -20.21
CA ILE A 120 -12.53 22.91 -19.54
C ILE A 120 -11.39 23.01 -18.53
N SER A 121 -10.52 24.01 -18.72
CA SER A 121 -9.54 24.39 -17.70
C SER A 121 -10.22 25.25 -16.64
N GLU A 122 -10.25 24.78 -15.39
CA GLU A 122 -10.84 25.52 -14.28
C GLU A 122 -9.84 26.54 -13.72
N ASN A 123 -10.00 27.82 -14.09
CA ASN A 123 -10.09 29.01 -13.21
C ASN A 123 -9.67 30.33 -13.90
N PRO A 124 -10.61 31.25 -14.16
CA PRO A 124 -10.27 32.63 -14.46
C PRO A 124 -11.14 33.68 -13.70
N SER A 125 -11.09 33.73 -12.36
CA SER A 125 -11.70 34.84 -11.60
C SER A 125 -11.16 35.05 -10.17
N LEU A 126 -9.97 35.66 -10.03
CA LEU A 126 -9.51 36.23 -8.75
C LEU A 126 -9.52 37.77 -8.80
N SER A 127 -10.71 38.39 -8.78
CA SER A 127 -10.83 39.86 -8.70
C SER A 127 -12.18 40.37 -8.17
N SER A 128 -12.32 40.49 -6.84
CA SER A 128 -13.03 41.63 -6.21
C SER A 128 -12.99 41.62 -4.67
N SER A 129 -12.96 42.83 -4.11
CA SER A 129 -13.37 43.18 -2.73
C SER A 129 -12.84 42.35 -1.55
N ILE A 130 -11.65 42.72 -1.08
CA ILE A 130 -11.42 42.85 0.38
C ILE A 130 -12.36 43.97 0.89
N ALA A 131 -13.22 43.70 1.87
CA ALA A 131 -14.04 44.74 2.52
C ALA A 131 -14.42 44.43 3.98
N ALA A 132 -14.15 45.39 4.87
CA ALA A 132 -14.78 45.63 6.18
C ALA A 132 -14.88 44.48 7.22
N ALA A 133 -13.95 44.47 8.17
CA ALA A 133 -14.16 43.92 9.52
C ALA A 133 -14.54 45.04 10.55
N LYS A 134 -14.86 44.65 11.81
CA LYS A 134 -15.42 45.43 12.95
C LYS A 134 -16.97 45.46 12.91
N VAL A 135 -17.73 45.51 14.03
CA VAL A 135 -17.57 46.08 15.39
C VAL A 135 -18.18 45.09 16.43
N ARG A 136 -17.51 44.68 17.53
CA ARG A 136 -17.49 45.23 18.93
C ARG A 136 -18.89 45.38 19.62
N ALA A 137 -19.14 45.18 20.92
CA ALA A 137 -18.71 44.22 21.97
C ALA A 137 -19.52 44.45 23.30
N LYS A 138 -19.57 43.44 24.21
CA LYS A 138 -20.08 43.49 25.62
C LYS A 138 -21.63 43.67 25.75
N THR A 139 -22.34 43.33 26.85
CA THR A 139 -22.09 42.94 28.27
C THR A 139 -23.28 42.01 28.74
N ALA A 140 -23.49 41.42 29.94
CA ALA A 140 -22.92 41.40 31.31
C ALA A 140 -23.28 40.08 32.06
N LEU A 141 -23.35 40.08 33.41
CA LEU A 141 -23.69 38.96 34.34
C LEU A 141 -24.45 39.50 35.59
N PRO A 142 -25.33 38.69 36.24
CA PRO A 142 -25.06 38.06 37.56
C PRO A 142 -25.43 36.54 37.59
N LYS A 143 -24.87 35.62 38.41
CA LYS A 143 -24.94 35.37 39.89
C LYS A 143 -26.37 35.11 40.43
N VAL A 144 -26.68 34.15 41.33
CA VAL A 144 -25.90 33.17 42.18
C VAL A 144 -26.32 31.71 41.85
N ALA A 145 -26.25 30.57 42.60
CA ALA A 145 -25.89 30.06 43.96
C ALA A 145 -25.29 28.60 43.79
N ALA A 146 -24.63 27.85 44.70
CA ALA A 146 -24.82 27.39 46.10
C ALA A 146 -25.95 26.33 46.31
N ALA A 147 -25.80 25.16 46.98
CA ALA A 147 -24.63 24.43 47.55
C ALA A 147 -24.97 22.95 47.95
N ALA A 148 -23.95 22.21 48.44
CA ALA A 148 -23.88 20.95 49.24
C ALA A 148 -23.57 19.64 48.47
N ALA A 149 -22.64 18.73 48.84
CA ALA A 149 -22.14 18.17 50.14
C ALA A 149 -23.06 17.04 50.68
N ALA A 150 -22.59 15.86 51.17
CA ALA A 150 -21.23 15.31 51.43
C ALA A 150 -21.23 13.74 51.57
N ALA A 151 -20.06 13.16 51.93
CA ALA A 151 -19.76 11.77 52.37
C ALA A 151 -19.82 10.65 51.29
N ALA A 152 -18.92 9.63 51.21
CA ALA A 152 -18.12 8.88 52.21
C ALA A 152 -18.98 7.89 53.04
N GLU A 153 -18.53 6.70 53.46
CA GLU A 153 -17.20 6.05 53.64
C GLU A 153 -17.08 4.78 52.74
N GLU A 154 -15.94 4.34 52.19
CA GLU A 154 -14.68 3.77 52.75
C GLU A 154 -14.76 2.29 53.19
N ASP A 155 -13.79 1.49 52.71
CA ASP A 155 -13.25 0.24 53.29
C ASP A 155 -11.90 -0.03 52.59
N GLU A 156 -10.82 -0.27 53.35
CA GLU A 156 -9.44 -0.47 52.87
C GLU A 156 -9.16 -1.99 52.64
N ASP A 157 -8.12 -2.43 51.92
CA ASP A 157 -6.70 -2.45 52.35
C ASP A 157 -5.69 -2.40 51.17
N THR A 158 -4.51 -1.85 51.48
CA THR A 158 -3.30 -1.61 50.65
C THR A 158 -2.43 -2.87 50.45
N GLU A 159 -1.29 -2.96 49.74
CA GLU A 159 -0.37 -2.12 48.91
C GLU A 159 0.42 -3.14 48.00
N THR A 160 1.37 -2.89 47.07
CA THR A 160 2.23 -1.75 46.65
C THR A 160 2.29 -1.67 45.10
N ASP A 161 3.26 -0.92 44.57
CA ASP A 161 3.82 -0.93 43.19
C ASP A 161 2.90 -0.48 42.03
N ASP A 162 1.61 -0.83 42.01
CA ASP A 162 0.67 -0.38 40.98
C ASP A 162 0.11 1.04 41.24
N GLU A 163 0.20 1.57 42.47
CA GLU A 163 -0.49 2.82 42.85
C GLU A 163 0.11 4.09 42.24
N ASP A 164 1.43 4.24 42.14
CA ASP A 164 2.06 5.38 41.43
C ASP A 164 1.60 5.45 39.97
N ILE A 165 1.42 4.27 39.35
CA ILE A 165 0.95 4.11 37.97
C ILE A 165 -0.54 4.45 37.89
N GLN A 166 -1.37 3.90 38.78
CA GLN A 166 -2.80 4.20 38.82
C GLN A 166 -3.07 5.68 39.13
N ALA A 167 -2.34 6.30 40.06
CA ALA A 167 -2.49 7.72 40.41
C ALA A 167 -2.15 8.64 39.22
N ALA A 168 -1.07 8.36 38.49
CA ALA A 168 -0.71 9.09 37.27
C ALA A 168 -1.78 8.92 36.17
N ILE A 169 -2.32 7.71 36.00
CA ILE A 169 -3.39 7.42 35.03
C ILE A 169 -4.71 8.11 35.42
N HIS A 170 -5.10 8.07 36.70
CA HIS A 170 -6.32 8.70 37.19
C HIS A 170 -6.24 10.24 37.10
N ALA A 171 -5.04 10.82 37.27
CA ALA A 171 -4.78 12.23 37.02
C ALA A 171 -4.88 12.60 35.52
N SER A 172 -4.51 11.68 34.61
CA SER A 172 -4.65 11.85 33.15
C SER A 172 -6.10 11.69 32.67
N LEU A 173 -6.89 10.83 33.31
CA LEU A 173 -8.32 10.64 33.05
C LEU A 173 -9.19 11.77 33.65
N ALA A 174 -8.69 12.48 34.67
CA ALA A 174 -9.37 13.61 35.28
C ALA A 174 -9.44 14.82 34.33
N ALA A 175 -10.62 15.45 34.24
CA ALA A 175 -10.76 16.70 33.49
C ALA A 175 -9.88 17.82 34.10
N PRO A 176 -9.19 18.63 33.28
CA PRO A 176 -8.35 19.71 33.79
C PRO A 176 -9.20 20.73 34.57
N LYS A 177 -8.90 20.87 35.88
CA LYS A 177 -9.51 21.85 36.78
C LYS A 177 -8.91 23.24 36.56
N ASP A 178 -9.09 23.82 35.37
CA ASP A 178 -8.74 25.23 35.17
C ASP A 178 -9.72 26.14 35.93
N ALA A 179 -9.17 27.09 36.67
CA ALA A 179 -9.90 27.97 37.57
C ALA A 179 -9.94 29.40 37.02
N SER A 180 -11.14 29.95 36.93
CA SER A 180 -11.46 31.35 36.60
C SER A 180 -11.33 31.78 35.11
N ARG A 181 -12.41 31.54 34.35
CA ARG A 181 -12.98 32.54 33.41
C ARG A 181 -14.51 32.38 33.30
N GLY A 182 -15.16 33.41 32.78
CA GLY A 182 -16.62 33.48 32.66
C GLY A 182 -17.21 32.54 31.60
N PRO A 183 -18.55 32.50 31.44
CA PRO A 183 -19.24 31.49 30.63
C PRO A 183 -19.01 31.65 29.13
N LEU A 184 -17.91 31.07 28.65
CA LEU A 184 -17.77 30.62 27.27
C LEU A 184 -18.43 29.24 27.11
N LYS A 185 -18.87 28.92 25.88
CA LYS A 185 -19.56 27.65 25.61
C LYS A 185 -18.64 26.47 25.94
N VAL A 186 -19.05 25.66 26.93
CA VAL A 186 -18.35 24.40 27.24
C VAL A 186 -18.29 23.54 25.98
N PRO A 187 -17.11 23.04 25.56
CA PRO A 187 -17.01 22.11 24.44
C PRO A 187 -17.92 20.91 24.69
N ARG A 188 -18.74 20.54 23.69
CA ARG A 188 -19.73 19.46 23.79
C ARG A 188 -19.00 18.12 23.84
N ARG A 189 -18.54 17.73 25.03
CA ARG A 189 -17.93 16.42 25.30
C ARG A 189 -18.84 15.32 24.76
N LEU A 190 -18.26 14.37 24.05
CA LEU A 190 -18.98 13.25 23.51
C LEU A 190 -19.24 12.24 24.64
N PRO A 191 -20.46 11.74 24.84
CA PRO A 191 -20.70 10.68 25.81
C PRO A 191 -19.95 9.41 25.37
N VAL A 192 -19.28 8.77 26.32
CA VAL A 192 -18.55 7.50 26.11
C VAL A 192 -19.52 6.46 25.55
N GLN A 193 -19.17 5.86 24.42
CA GLN A 193 -19.97 4.81 23.81
C GLN A 193 -19.79 3.49 24.59
N THR A 194 -20.88 2.98 25.14
CA THR A 194 -20.94 1.63 25.72
C THR A 194 -21.15 0.56 24.63
N MET A 195 -20.88 -0.70 24.95
CA MET A 195 -21.15 -1.83 24.06
C MET A 195 -22.62 -1.84 23.61
N ASP A 196 -23.59 -1.65 24.52
CA ASP A 196 -25.03 -1.61 24.18
C ASP A 196 -25.39 -0.49 23.18
N GLN A 197 -24.74 0.67 23.28
CA GLN A 197 -24.97 1.78 22.35
C GLN A 197 -24.41 1.46 20.96
N PHE A 198 -23.21 0.86 20.90
CA PHE A 198 -22.64 0.36 19.65
C PHE A 198 -23.53 -0.72 19.01
N ASP A 199 -24.03 -1.67 19.82
CA ASP A 199 -24.89 -2.76 19.35
C ASP A 199 -26.26 -2.24 18.86
N ALA A 200 -26.80 -1.21 19.51
CA ALA A 200 -28.01 -0.52 19.07
C ALA A 200 -27.80 0.23 17.73
N GLU A 201 -26.70 0.95 17.57
CA GLU A 201 -26.33 1.62 16.32
C GLU A 201 -26.18 0.60 15.17
N LEU A 202 -25.45 -0.49 15.41
CA LEU A 202 -25.24 -1.58 14.46
C LEU A 202 -26.56 -2.22 13.99
N ARG A 203 -27.49 -2.47 14.93
CA ARG A 203 -28.85 -2.98 14.61
C ARG A 203 -29.71 -1.96 13.86
N SER A 204 -29.47 -0.65 14.07
CA SER A 204 -30.20 0.44 13.41
C SER A 204 -29.74 0.72 11.97
N PHE A 205 -28.51 0.35 11.62
CA PHE A 205 -27.85 0.71 10.36
C PHE A 205 -28.58 0.16 9.11
N ARG A 206 -28.67 0.98 8.06
CA ARG A 206 -29.27 0.65 6.77
C ARG A 206 -28.41 1.29 5.67
N GLU A 207 -27.97 0.48 4.70
CA GLU A 207 -27.12 0.95 3.60
C GLU A 207 -27.87 1.91 2.65
N ARG A 208 -27.20 2.99 2.25
CA ARG A 208 -27.69 4.05 1.36
C ARG A 208 -26.68 4.27 0.22
N PRO A 209 -27.10 4.59 -1.03
CA PRO A 209 -26.19 4.72 -2.16
C PRO A 209 -25.06 5.75 -1.98
N ASP A 210 -25.38 6.91 -1.41
CA ASP A 210 -24.48 8.07 -1.33
C ASP A 210 -23.74 8.20 0.02
N GLN A 211 -23.72 7.15 0.84
CA GLN A 211 -23.13 7.21 2.19
C GLN A 211 -21.59 7.18 2.16
N PRO A 212 -20.91 7.85 3.11
CA PRO A 212 -19.46 7.73 3.29
C PRO A 212 -19.03 6.27 3.46
N TRP A 213 -17.90 5.89 2.84
CA TRP A 213 -17.39 4.50 2.87
C TRP A 213 -17.20 3.98 4.30
N ILE A 214 -16.80 4.85 5.23
CA ILE A 214 -16.60 4.54 6.65
C ILE A 214 -17.91 4.15 7.37
N GLN A 215 -19.07 4.68 6.94
CA GLN A 215 -20.38 4.26 7.47
C GLN A 215 -20.70 2.82 7.07
N LYS A 216 -20.42 2.46 5.80
CA LYS A 216 -20.56 1.09 5.29
C LYS A 216 -19.59 0.13 6.01
N TYR A 217 -18.35 0.56 6.21
CA TYR A 217 -17.31 -0.23 6.86
C TYR A 217 -17.63 -0.60 8.31
N TYR A 218 -18.07 0.37 9.11
CA TYR A 218 -18.46 0.11 10.51
C TYR A 218 -19.92 -0.30 10.70
N MET A 219 -20.74 -0.29 9.63
CA MET A 219 -22.19 -0.42 9.71
C MET A 219 -22.79 0.56 10.73
N ASN A 220 -22.43 1.85 10.59
CA ASN A 220 -22.77 2.89 11.55
C ASN A 220 -22.98 4.25 10.84
N ASN A 221 -24.13 4.88 11.05
CA ASN A 221 -24.51 6.13 10.38
C ASN A 221 -23.86 7.39 10.98
N GLU A 222 -23.27 7.32 12.17
CA GLU A 222 -22.77 8.48 12.91
C GLU A 222 -21.37 8.96 12.46
N PHE A 223 -20.68 8.18 11.62
CA PHE A 223 -19.40 8.58 11.03
C PHE A 223 -19.61 9.45 9.78
N ASN A 224 -18.91 10.58 9.68
CA ASN A 224 -18.89 11.42 8.48
C ASN A 224 -17.46 11.63 7.97
N ILE A 225 -17.31 12.08 6.72
CA ILE A 225 -16.03 12.43 6.11
C ILE A 225 -16.07 13.90 5.71
N VAL A 226 -15.22 14.71 6.35
CA VAL A 226 -14.96 16.10 5.99
C VAL A 226 -13.82 16.09 4.96
N LYS A 227 -14.16 16.42 3.71
CA LYS A 227 -13.20 16.43 2.61
C LYS A 227 -12.17 17.55 2.78
N SER A 228 -10.91 17.23 2.50
CA SER A 228 -9.84 18.23 2.41
C SER A 228 -9.98 19.08 1.13
N PRO A 229 -9.75 20.40 1.19
CA PRO A 229 -9.96 21.31 0.04
C PRO A 229 -8.79 21.34 -0.96
N VAL A 230 -7.63 20.80 -0.59
CA VAL A 230 -6.36 20.87 -1.35
C VAL A 230 -5.58 19.58 -1.12
N ASP A 231 -5.21 18.86 -2.18
CA ASP A 231 -4.64 17.52 -2.09
C ASP A 231 -3.24 17.50 -1.43
N SER A 232 -2.34 18.41 -1.83
CA SER A 232 -0.96 18.53 -1.30
C SER A 232 -0.88 18.80 0.19
N ASP A 233 -1.93 19.39 0.75
CA ASP A 233 -1.99 19.86 2.13
C ASP A 233 -3.08 19.16 2.95
N SER A 234 -3.77 18.20 2.35
CA SER A 234 -4.93 17.49 2.89
C SER A 234 -4.71 16.97 4.32
N PHE A 235 -3.55 16.34 4.55
CA PHE A 235 -3.10 15.89 5.88
C PHE A 235 -3.01 17.02 6.92
N PHE A 236 -2.33 18.11 6.58
CA PHE A 236 -2.12 19.25 7.48
C PHE A 236 -3.42 20.04 7.69
N TYR A 237 -4.28 20.14 6.66
CA TYR A 237 -5.61 20.72 6.78
C TYR A 237 -6.48 19.94 7.76
N ALA A 238 -6.58 18.60 7.60
CA ALA A 238 -7.35 17.73 8.48
C ALA A 238 -6.93 17.87 9.95
N ILE A 239 -5.63 17.85 10.24
CA ILE A 239 -5.09 18.05 11.60
C ILE A 239 -5.43 19.45 12.13
N SER A 240 -5.24 20.49 11.32
CA SER A 240 -5.51 21.87 11.75
C SER A 240 -7.00 22.14 12.02
N ASP A 241 -7.91 21.52 11.26
CA ASP A 241 -9.37 21.65 11.41
C ASP A 241 -9.88 20.90 12.65
N ALA A 242 -9.37 19.69 12.87
CA ALA A 242 -9.62 18.92 14.08
C ALA A 242 -9.16 19.68 15.35
N ILE A 243 -7.93 20.22 15.36
CA ILE A 243 -7.42 20.97 16.52
C ILE A 243 -8.19 22.28 16.74
N ARG A 244 -8.52 23.03 15.68
CA ARG A 244 -9.33 24.27 15.78
C ARG A 244 -10.77 24.04 16.27
N SER A 245 -11.31 22.82 16.15
CA SER A 245 -12.64 22.50 16.68
C SER A 245 -12.71 22.45 18.22
N VAL A 246 -11.58 22.17 18.88
CA VAL A 246 -11.45 22.14 20.36
C VAL A 246 -10.75 23.40 20.87
N TYR A 247 -9.81 23.94 20.10
CA TYR A 247 -9.03 25.14 20.44
C TYR A 247 -9.14 26.22 19.33
N PRO A 248 -10.27 26.94 19.20
CA PRO A 248 -10.48 27.91 18.12
C PRO A 248 -9.48 29.07 18.10
N ASP A 249 -9.01 29.49 19.28
CA ASP A 249 -8.04 30.58 19.45
C ASP A 249 -6.57 30.14 19.22
N ARG A 250 -6.32 28.86 18.91
CA ARG A 250 -4.96 28.35 18.67
C ARG A 250 -4.57 28.62 17.22
N ASP A 251 -3.51 29.40 17.02
CA ASP A 251 -2.96 29.67 15.69
C ASP A 251 -2.29 28.41 15.10
N ILE A 252 -3.11 27.61 14.40
CA ILE A 252 -2.71 26.35 13.79
C ILE A 252 -3.41 26.17 12.44
N ASN A 253 -2.59 26.06 11.40
CA ASN A 253 -2.96 25.96 9.99
C ASN A 253 -1.93 25.03 9.29
N ALA A 254 -2.05 24.82 7.98
CA ALA A 254 -1.15 23.94 7.25
C ALA A 254 0.32 24.40 7.28
N ILE A 255 0.58 25.70 7.15
CA ILE A 255 1.92 26.31 7.19
C ILE A 255 2.54 26.12 8.58
N ASN A 256 1.83 26.52 9.65
CA ASN A 256 2.32 26.42 11.03
C ASN A 256 2.65 24.96 11.44
N LEU A 257 2.04 23.96 10.79
CA LEU A 257 2.36 22.54 10.98
C LEU A 257 3.60 22.12 10.17
N ARG A 258 3.66 22.52 8.88
CA ARG A 258 4.81 22.30 7.99
C ARG A 258 6.11 22.92 8.52
N GLU A 259 6.05 24.12 9.08
CA GLU A 259 7.20 24.78 9.73
C GLU A 259 7.77 23.96 10.88
N LYS A 260 6.90 23.37 11.72
CA LYS A 260 7.32 22.51 12.85
C LYS A 260 7.94 21.22 12.34
N LEU A 261 7.32 20.61 11.33
CA LEU A 261 7.82 19.39 10.70
C LEU A 261 9.21 19.61 10.03
N ALA A 262 9.36 20.69 9.26
CA ALA A 262 10.64 21.11 8.71
C ALA A 262 11.68 21.44 9.79
N GLY A 263 11.24 22.02 10.91
CA GLY A 263 12.09 22.26 12.08
C GLY A 263 12.77 20.98 12.59
N VAL A 264 12.02 19.88 12.69
CA VAL A 264 12.49 18.61 13.30
C VAL A 264 13.05 17.58 12.31
N ILE A 265 13.33 17.94 11.05
CA ILE A 265 13.97 16.99 10.12
C ILE A 265 15.45 16.81 10.46
N SER A 266 15.86 15.53 10.53
CA SER A 266 17.22 15.10 10.89
C SER A 266 18.09 14.81 9.66
N VAL A 267 19.40 14.70 9.86
CA VAL A 267 20.37 14.40 8.77
C VAL A 267 20.17 12.98 8.24
N GLU A 268 19.77 12.05 9.10
CA GLU A 268 19.46 10.66 8.77
C GLU A 268 18.20 10.60 7.89
N GLN A 269 17.15 11.35 8.23
CA GLN A 269 15.92 11.40 7.44
C GLN A 269 16.11 12.13 6.10
N TYR A 270 16.95 13.17 6.06
CA TYR A 270 17.39 13.77 4.80
C TYR A 270 18.14 12.76 3.90
N SER A 271 19.11 12.05 4.49
CA SER A 271 19.95 11.05 3.79
C SER A 271 19.13 9.86 3.29
N ALA A 272 18.13 9.44 4.06
CA ALA A 272 17.12 8.47 3.70
C ALA A 272 16.39 8.83 2.40
N TYR A 273 15.72 9.99 2.34
CA TYR A 273 15.01 10.43 1.14
C TYR A 273 15.96 10.59 -0.06
N LYS A 274 17.17 11.13 0.18
CA LYS A 274 18.17 11.37 -0.85
C LYS A 274 18.67 10.05 -1.48
N SER A 275 18.97 9.05 -0.65
CA SER A 275 19.40 7.71 -1.07
C SER A 275 18.35 7.02 -1.97
N LEU A 276 17.07 7.14 -1.63
CA LEU A 276 15.97 6.58 -2.42
C LEU A 276 15.84 7.28 -3.78
N TYR A 277 15.81 8.61 -3.78
CA TYR A 277 15.72 9.40 -5.01
C TYR A 277 16.90 9.14 -5.95
N ASP A 278 18.13 9.18 -5.45
CA ASP A 278 19.32 8.97 -6.27
C ASP A 278 19.39 7.53 -6.82
N SER A 279 18.94 6.52 -6.06
CA SER A 279 18.90 5.14 -6.53
C SER A 279 17.83 4.89 -7.61
N PHE A 280 16.65 5.53 -7.52
CA PHE A 280 15.66 5.47 -8.60
C PHE A 280 16.19 6.12 -9.88
N ASN A 281 16.86 7.28 -9.79
CA ASN A 281 17.50 7.91 -10.94
C ASN A 281 18.60 7.04 -11.56
N LEU A 282 19.44 6.40 -10.74
CA LEU A 282 20.48 5.47 -11.21
C LEU A 282 19.88 4.26 -11.95
N GLN A 283 18.74 3.73 -11.49
CA GLN A 283 18.04 2.65 -12.19
C GLN A 283 17.39 3.11 -13.50
N LEU A 284 16.76 4.29 -13.52
CA LEU A 284 16.23 4.88 -14.76
C LEU A 284 17.34 5.14 -15.79
N GLN A 285 18.51 5.63 -15.35
CA GLN A 285 19.67 5.84 -16.21
C GLN A 285 20.19 4.51 -16.79
N ARG A 286 20.36 3.47 -15.96
CA ARG A 286 20.78 2.12 -16.41
C ARG A 286 19.78 1.51 -17.41
N ASN A 287 18.47 1.66 -17.15
CA ASN A 287 17.44 1.14 -18.04
C ASN A 287 17.37 1.91 -19.37
N ARG A 288 17.67 3.21 -19.38
CA ARG A 288 17.83 4.01 -20.61
C ARG A 288 19.05 3.57 -21.41
N GLN A 289 20.22 3.50 -20.78
CA GLN A 289 21.45 3.02 -21.42
C GLN A 289 21.26 1.63 -22.05
N ARG A 290 20.65 0.68 -21.33
CA ARG A 290 20.39 -0.66 -21.89
C ARG A 290 19.38 -0.63 -23.04
N ASN A 291 18.39 0.26 -23.02
CA ASN A 291 17.48 0.47 -24.16
C ASN A 291 18.22 1.05 -25.38
N GLU A 292 19.13 2.01 -25.19
CA GLU A 292 19.99 2.57 -26.25
C GLU A 292 20.87 1.49 -26.89
N GLU A 293 21.48 0.61 -26.08
CA GLU A 293 22.23 -0.56 -26.56
C GLU A 293 21.35 -1.52 -27.38
N ILE A 294 20.12 -1.79 -26.93
CA ILE A 294 19.16 -2.65 -27.65
C ILE A 294 18.72 -2.02 -28.98
N VAL A 295 18.55 -0.69 -29.04
CA VAL A 295 18.25 0.02 -30.29
C VAL A 295 19.41 -0.11 -31.27
N ALA A 296 20.66 0.08 -30.81
CA ALA A 296 21.86 -0.10 -31.64
C ALA A 296 22.01 -1.54 -32.15
N GLU A 297 21.82 -2.55 -31.30
CA GLU A 297 21.91 -3.96 -31.71
C GLU A 297 20.81 -4.34 -32.73
N ASN A 298 19.59 -3.82 -32.59
CA ASN A 298 18.54 -4.01 -33.59
C ASN A 298 18.85 -3.33 -34.94
N GLN A 299 19.62 -2.25 -34.96
CA GLN A 299 20.07 -1.60 -36.21
C GLN A 299 21.14 -2.44 -36.94
N ASP A 300 22.09 -3.04 -36.23
CA ASP A 300 23.04 -4.03 -36.80
C ASP A 300 22.28 -5.23 -37.38
N LEU A 301 21.38 -5.82 -36.59
CA LEU A 301 20.59 -6.98 -37.01
C LEU A 301 19.73 -6.67 -38.25
N LYS A 302 19.16 -5.46 -38.38
CA LYS A 302 18.43 -5.03 -39.58
C LYS A 302 19.37 -4.95 -40.81
N SER A 303 20.57 -4.38 -40.63
CA SER A 303 21.58 -4.24 -41.69
C SER A 303 22.09 -5.60 -42.17
N ARG A 304 22.40 -6.51 -41.24
CA ARG A 304 22.82 -7.88 -41.53
C ARG A 304 21.70 -8.70 -42.19
N LEU A 305 20.45 -8.50 -41.79
CA LEU A 305 19.29 -9.15 -42.41
C LEU A 305 19.16 -8.79 -43.90
N THR A 306 19.43 -7.53 -44.25
CA THR A 306 19.43 -7.07 -45.65
C THR A 306 20.62 -7.57 -46.47
N GLY A 307 21.80 -7.75 -45.85
CA GLY A 307 22.99 -8.25 -46.54
C GLY A 307 23.04 -9.78 -46.71
N SER A 308 22.41 -10.54 -45.80
CA SER A 308 22.57 -12.00 -45.78
C SER A 308 21.78 -12.72 -46.88
N GLN A 309 22.38 -13.77 -47.44
CA GLN A 309 21.70 -14.76 -48.27
C GLN A 309 21.50 -16.11 -47.55
N SER A 310 22.04 -16.28 -46.34
CA SER A 310 22.00 -17.55 -45.60
C SER A 310 20.70 -17.73 -44.83
N LEU A 311 19.98 -18.84 -45.08
CA LEU A 311 18.79 -19.22 -44.30
C LEU A 311 19.12 -19.45 -42.80
N SER A 312 20.32 -19.94 -42.50
CA SER A 312 20.76 -20.17 -41.11
C SER A 312 21.01 -18.86 -40.36
N GLU A 313 21.70 -17.91 -40.99
CA GLU A 313 21.93 -16.59 -40.37
C GLU A 313 20.63 -15.80 -40.22
N LYS A 314 19.73 -15.85 -41.21
CA LYS A 314 18.40 -15.23 -41.12
C LYS A 314 17.56 -15.79 -39.95
N LYS A 315 17.72 -17.07 -39.62
CA LYS A 315 17.10 -17.69 -38.43
C LYS A 315 17.72 -17.14 -37.13
N GLN A 316 19.05 -17.11 -37.03
CA GLN A 316 19.76 -16.59 -35.86
C GLN A 316 19.45 -15.11 -35.59
N ILE A 317 19.45 -14.28 -36.65
CA ILE A 317 19.07 -12.85 -36.56
C ILE A 317 17.64 -12.69 -36.03
N ARG A 318 16.69 -13.49 -36.54
CA ARG A 318 15.29 -13.47 -36.08
C ARG A 318 15.17 -13.92 -34.62
N GLU A 319 15.90 -14.95 -34.21
CA GLU A 319 15.91 -15.43 -32.83
C GLU A 319 16.47 -14.37 -31.86
N ARG A 320 17.58 -13.71 -32.20
CA ARG A 320 18.13 -12.61 -31.38
C ARG A 320 17.22 -11.39 -31.34
N ALA A 321 16.62 -10.99 -32.46
CA ALA A 321 15.66 -9.87 -32.50
C ALA A 321 14.41 -10.12 -31.65
N LEU A 322 13.93 -11.37 -31.55
CA LEU A 322 12.83 -11.73 -30.63
C LEU A 322 13.24 -11.62 -29.15
N VAL A 323 14.47 -12.02 -28.80
CA VAL A 323 15.01 -11.84 -27.44
C VAL A 323 15.15 -10.36 -27.09
N LEU A 324 15.73 -9.55 -27.98
CA LEU A 324 15.89 -8.10 -27.79
C LEU A 324 14.54 -7.36 -27.68
N LYS A 325 13.52 -7.81 -28.42
CA LYS A 325 12.17 -7.28 -28.27
C LYS A 325 11.62 -7.54 -26.87
N ALA A 326 11.73 -8.77 -26.36
CA ALA A 326 11.26 -9.10 -25.02
C ALA A 326 12.01 -8.33 -23.93
N GLU A 327 13.33 -8.15 -24.08
CA GLU A 327 14.16 -7.34 -23.18
C GLU A 327 13.75 -5.86 -23.16
N ASN A 328 13.39 -5.28 -24.32
CA ASN A 328 12.85 -3.92 -24.39
C ASN A 328 11.46 -3.80 -23.73
N GLU A 329 10.55 -4.75 -23.98
CA GLU A 329 9.24 -4.78 -23.31
C GLU A 329 9.40 -4.83 -21.77
N GLU A 330 10.31 -5.67 -21.27
CA GLU A 330 10.67 -5.74 -19.84
C GLU A 330 11.27 -4.41 -19.32
N LEU A 331 12.09 -3.72 -20.13
CA LEU A 331 12.69 -2.42 -19.77
C LEU A 331 11.71 -1.24 -19.82
N LYS A 332 10.71 -1.22 -20.72
CA LYS A 332 9.62 -0.22 -20.68
C LYS A 332 8.79 -0.43 -19.41
N GLU A 333 8.47 -1.67 -19.07
CA GLU A 333 7.76 -2.01 -17.83
C GLU A 333 8.54 -1.64 -16.55
N LYS A 334 9.85 -1.95 -16.48
CA LYS A 334 10.72 -1.51 -15.37
C LYS A 334 10.79 0.01 -15.24
N ARG A 335 10.87 0.75 -16.36
CA ARG A 335 10.89 2.22 -16.35
C ARG A 335 9.61 2.80 -15.76
N GLU A 336 8.43 2.30 -16.15
CA GLU A 336 7.16 2.76 -15.58
C GLU A 336 7.03 2.40 -14.09
N ALA A 337 7.40 1.19 -13.68
CA ALA A 337 7.38 0.79 -12.27
C ALA A 337 8.28 1.70 -11.39
N ILE A 338 9.45 2.10 -11.90
CA ILE A 338 10.32 3.05 -11.20
C ILE A 338 9.71 4.46 -11.21
N LYS A 339 9.19 4.97 -12.34
CA LYS A 339 8.49 6.27 -12.42
C LYS A 339 7.36 6.35 -11.39
N ASP A 340 6.55 5.30 -11.25
CA ASP A 340 5.44 5.24 -10.30
C ASP A 340 5.89 5.29 -8.83
N ASN A 341 6.96 4.59 -8.45
CA ASN A 341 7.46 4.60 -7.06
C ASN A 341 8.31 5.84 -6.76
N MET A 342 8.97 6.43 -7.76
CA MET A 342 9.70 7.68 -7.64
C MET A 342 8.79 8.85 -7.23
N LYS A 343 7.48 8.78 -7.53
CA LYS A 343 6.46 9.74 -7.06
C LYS A 343 6.47 9.96 -5.54
N TYR A 344 6.88 8.97 -4.73
CA TYR A 344 6.93 9.13 -3.27
C TYR A 344 8.11 9.96 -2.76
N VAL A 345 9.17 10.15 -3.56
CA VAL A 345 10.36 10.94 -3.20
C VAL A 345 10.70 12.01 -4.25
N GLN A 346 9.76 12.30 -5.15
CA GLN A 346 9.95 13.21 -6.30
C GLN A 346 10.38 14.62 -5.89
N PHE A 347 9.94 15.07 -4.70
CA PHE A 347 10.30 16.34 -4.07
C PHE A 347 11.81 16.49 -3.75
N MET A 348 12.60 15.42 -3.84
CA MET A 348 14.07 15.48 -3.71
C MET A 348 14.79 15.93 -4.99
N LYS A 349 14.05 16.24 -6.06
CA LYS A 349 14.59 16.76 -7.33
C LYS A 349 15.26 18.11 -7.13
N GLY A 350 16.57 18.18 -7.38
CA GLY A 350 17.37 19.39 -7.18
C GLY A 350 17.69 19.70 -5.72
N VAL A 351 17.44 18.76 -4.80
CA VAL A 351 17.79 18.91 -3.38
C VAL A 351 19.21 18.39 -3.15
N HIS A 352 20.06 19.27 -2.63
CA HIS A 352 21.48 19.03 -2.38
C HIS A 352 21.88 19.14 -0.89
N ASN A 353 21.02 19.70 -0.04
CA ASN A 353 21.25 19.79 1.40
C ASN A 353 19.93 19.80 2.20
N ILE A 354 20.04 19.67 3.53
CA ILE A 354 18.90 19.59 4.44
C ILE A 354 18.07 20.88 4.51
N GLU A 355 18.67 22.07 4.36
CA GLU A 355 17.91 23.33 4.42
C GLU A 355 17.00 23.48 3.19
N GLN A 356 17.46 23.08 1.99
CA GLN A 356 16.62 23.01 0.80
C GLN A 356 15.43 22.05 0.96
N LEU A 357 15.62 20.92 1.66
CA LEU A 357 14.51 20.02 1.98
C LEU A 357 13.55 20.66 2.99
N ARG A 358 14.06 21.39 3.99
CA ARG A 358 13.22 22.15 4.93
C ARG A 358 12.37 23.19 4.21
N ASP A 359 12.94 23.91 3.24
CA ASP A 359 12.20 24.88 2.42
C ASP A 359 11.08 24.21 1.62
N ILE A 360 11.35 23.06 1.00
CA ILE A 360 10.32 22.28 0.27
C ILE A 360 9.21 21.76 1.21
N ILE A 361 9.55 21.34 2.43
CA ILE A 361 8.54 20.93 3.43
C ILE A 361 7.71 22.14 3.91
N ARG A 362 8.32 23.32 4.06
CA ARG A 362 7.65 24.59 4.46
C ARG A 362 6.62 25.06 3.43
N VAL A 363 6.85 24.86 2.13
CA VAL A 363 5.87 25.19 1.08
C VAL A 363 4.55 24.45 1.33
N GLY A 364 3.42 25.18 1.29
CA GLY A 364 2.06 24.66 1.41
C GLY A 364 1.10 25.36 0.44
N GLU A 365 -0.15 25.55 0.86
CA GLU A 365 -1.21 26.27 0.12
C GLU A 365 -1.43 25.77 -1.34
N GLY A 366 -1.29 24.47 -1.58
CA GLY A 366 -1.46 23.88 -2.92
C GLY A 366 -0.20 23.81 -3.78
N ALA A 367 0.89 24.45 -3.35
CA ALA A 367 2.14 24.53 -4.11
C ALA A 367 3.20 23.47 -3.70
N SER A 368 2.89 22.58 -2.76
CA SER A 368 3.88 21.65 -2.20
C SER A 368 4.03 20.37 -3.02
N GLU A 369 5.27 20.06 -3.47
CA GLU A 369 5.63 18.72 -3.94
C GLU A 369 5.75 17.69 -2.77
N PHE A 370 5.86 18.16 -1.52
CA PHE A 370 5.94 17.30 -0.34
C PHE A 370 4.55 16.94 0.20
N TYR A 371 4.28 15.65 0.26
CA TYR A 371 3.09 15.04 0.86
C TYR A 371 3.48 14.28 2.12
N ALA A 372 2.60 14.22 3.11
CA ALA A 372 2.88 13.57 4.39
C ALA A 372 2.98 12.04 4.27
N ASP A 373 4.16 11.53 4.56
CA ASP A 373 4.50 10.11 4.64
C ASP A 373 4.47 9.58 6.09
N GLU A 374 4.93 8.35 6.30
CA GLU A 374 4.97 7.72 7.63
C GLU A 374 5.93 8.43 8.62
N TRP A 375 6.96 9.15 8.13
CA TRP A 375 7.78 10.02 8.99
C TRP A 375 7.00 11.27 9.40
N ALA A 376 6.34 11.94 8.46
CA ALA A 376 5.53 13.14 8.73
C ALA A 376 4.38 12.85 9.71
N ILE A 377 3.73 11.68 9.59
CA ILE A 377 2.74 11.17 10.56
C ILE A 377 3.40 11.06 11.94
N SER A 378 4.45 10.26 12.06
CA SER A 378 5.10 9.94 13.34
C SER A 378 5.67 11.18 14.03
N ALA A 379 6.21 12.13 13.25
CA ALA A 379 6.76 13.38 13.77
C ALA A 379 5.66 14.33 14.27
N LEU A 380 4.53 14.48 13.55
CA LEU A 380 3.43 15.32 14.04
C LEU A 380 2.72 14.74 15.27
N GLU A 381 2.64 13.41 15.39
CA GLU A 381 2.13 12.75 16.61
C GLU A 381 2.93 13.18 17.86
N ILE A 382 4.26 13.23 17.75
CA ILE A 382 5.17 13.66 18.84
C ILE A 382 5.15 15.18 19.03
N ILE A 383 5.17 15.97 17.94
CA ILE A 383 5.16 17.46 18.00
C ILE A 383 3.90 18.01 18.71
N LEU A 384 2.76 17.32 18.55
CA LEU A 384 1.45 17.78 19.00
C LEU A 384 0.92 17.02 20.23
N ASN A 385 1.57 15.93 20.64
CA ASN A 385 1.12 14.92 21.61
C ASN A 385 -0.27 14.33 21.30
N ILE A 386 -0.46 13.94 20.03
CA ILE A 386 -1.71 13.35 19.52
C ILE A 386 -1.45 12.03 18.82
N LYS A 387 -2.48 11.20 18.67
CA LYS A 387 -2.40 9.98 17.83
C LYS A 387 -3.31 10.09 16.60
N LEU A 388 -2.75 9.82 15.43
CA LEU A 388 -3.44 9.81 14.15
C LEU A 388 -3.86 8.37 13.83
N ILE A 389 -5.16 8.12 13.87
CA ILE A 389 -5.76 6.83 13.51
C ILE A 389 -6.07 6.89 12.01
N VAL A 390 -5.16 6.35 11.19
CA VAL A 390 -5.26 6.40 9.73
C VAL A 390 -5.98 5.17 9.20
N PHE A 391 -7.02 5.39 8.40
CA PHE A 391 -7.88 4.40 7.76
C PHE A 391 -7.62 4.39 6.26
N SER A 392 -7.31 3.23 5.68
CA SER A 392 -7.01 3.08 4.26
C SER A 392 -8.28 2.79 3.45
N LYS A 393 -8.73 3.79 2.70
CA LYS A 393 -9.87 3.63 1.78
C LYS A 393 -9.53 2.70 0.60
N THR A 394 -8.26 2.66 0.20
CA THR A 394 -7.78 1.71 -0.81
C THR A 394 -7.95 0.27 -0.32
N ASP A 395 -7.50 -0.04 0.91
CA ASP A 395 -7.57 -1.40 1.44
C ASP A 395 -9.02 -1.86 1.73
N PHE A 396 -9.97 -0.92 1.89
CA PHE A 396 -11.41 -1.21 1.93
C PHE A 396 -11.93 -1.69 0.56
N HIS A 397 -11.62 -0.96 -0.51
CA HIS A 397 -12.09 -1.29 -1.87
C HIS A 397 -11.39 -2.53 -2.45
N ASP A 398 -10.07 -2.68 -2.24
CA ASP A 398 -9.29 -3.87 -2.66
C ASP A 398 -9.80 -5.16 -1.98
N ASN A 399 -10.54 -5.02 -0.87
CA ASN A 399 -11.18 -6.12 -0.16
C ASN A 399 -12.63 -6.42 -0.57
N ASN A 400 -13.16 -5.75 -1.61
CA ASN A 400 -14.56 -5.78 -2.05
C ASN A 400 -15.53 -5.21 -1.01
N ASP A 401 -15.28 -4.00 -0.50
CA ASP A 401 -16.22 -3.20 0.32
C ASP A 401 -16.69 -3.89 1.64
N LYS A 402 -15.92 -4.86 2.15
CA LYS A 402 -16.28 -5.64 3.34
C LYS A 402 -16.21 -4.81 4.63
N ALA A 403 -17.11 -5.11 5.57
CA ALA A 403 -17.15 -4.47 6.88
C ALA A 403 -15.99 -4.89 7.81
N PHE A 404 -15.80 -4.11 8.89
CA PHE A 404 -14.68 -4.24 9.84
C PHE A 404 -14.56 -5.61 10.54
N ALA A 405 -15.67 -6.32 10.72
CA ALA A 405 -15.68 -7.68 11.26
C ALA A 405 -14.92 -8.69 10.37
N MET A 406 -14.77 -8.41 9.07
CA MET A 406 -14.18 -9.32 8.08
C MET A 406 -12.79 -8.87 7.57
N THR A 407 -12.41 -7.62 7.79
CA THR A 407 -11.21 -7.00 7.19
C THR A 407 -10.64 -5.89 8.07
N ASN A 408 -9.34 -5.62 7.97
CA ASN A 408 -8.73 -4.43 8.57
C ASN A 408 -8.45 -3.36 7.51
N VAL A 409 -8.66 -2.10 7.88
CA VAL A 409 -8.25 -0.92 7.10
C VAL A 409 -7.42 0.07 7.94
N ILE A 410 -7.27 -0.14 9.25
CA ILE A 410 -6.50 0.76 10.12
C ILE A 410 -5.01 0.50 9.93
N HIS A 411 -4.26 1.57 9.65
CA HIS A 411 -2.82 1.54 9.61
C HIS A 411 -2.27 1.48 11.04
N CYS A 412 -1.65 0.36 11.41
CA CYS A 412 -1.11 0.15 12.75
C CYS A 412 0.14 1.00 13.08
N GLY A 413 0.66 1.77 12.12
CA GLY A 413 1.83 2.64 12.28
C GLY A 413 3.15 1.87 12.40
N LYS A 414 4.26 2.62 12.35
CA LYS A 414 5.61 2.11 12.63
C LYS A 414 6.01 2.57 14.04
N ASN A 415 6.81 1.77 14.75
CA ASN A 415 7.35 2.18 16.04
C ASN A 415 8.40 3.29 15.82
N VAL A 416 8.45 4.29 16.71
CA VAL A 416 9.45 5.36 16.67
C VAL A 416 10.57 5.01 17.65
N SER A 417 11.83 5.13 17.25
CA SER A 417 12.92 4.85 18.20
C SER A 417 12.95 5.87 19.34
N LYS A 418 13.43 5.45 20.52
CA LYS A 418 13.70 6.36 21.65
C LYS A 418 14.54 7.57 21.21
N SER A 419 15.61 7.32 20.43
CA SER A 419 16.46 8.36 19.84
C SER A 419 15.74 9.31 18.87
N GLN A 420 14.81 8.83 18.05
CA GLN A 420 13.99 9.67 17.16
C GLN A 420 13.04 10.58 17.97
N LYS A 421 12.38 10.03 19.01
CA LYS A 421 11.53 10.84 19.91
C LYS A 421 12.35 11.89 20.65
N GLU A 422 13.50 11.51 21.21
CA GLU A 422 14.41 12.41 21.92
C GLU A 422 14.92 13.54 21.02
N PHE A 423 15.33 13.23 19.77
CA PHE A 423 15.73 14.24 18.79
C PHE A 423 14.60 15.25 18.48
N ILE A 424 13.39 14.76 18.20
CA ILE A 424 12.23 15.62 17.90
C ILE A 424 11.88 16.52 19.09
N VAL A 425 11.93 16.00 20.32
CA VAL A 425 11.66 16.77 21.55
C VAL A 425 12.73 17.85 21.77
N GLN A 426 14.01 17.49 21.69
CA GLN A 426 15.13 18.42 21.86
C GLN A 426 15.11 19.55 20.82
N GLU A 427 14.82 19.24 19.55
CA GLU A 427 14.76 20.24 18.49
C GLU A 427 13.51 21.15 18.62
N MET A 428 12.38 20.60 19.07
CA MET A 428 11.21 21.40 19.44
C MET A 428 11.48 22.35 20.62
N GLU A 429 12.29 21.96 21.60
CA GLU A 429 12.76 22.85 22.67
C GLU A 429 13.75 23.90 22.16
N ARG A 430 14.69 23.52 21.28
CA ARG A 430 15.62 24.46 20.65
C ARG A 430 14.87 25.56 19.91
N LEU A 431 13.87 25.19 19.11
CA LEU A 431 12.99 26.11 18.37
C LEU A 431 12.19 27.03 19.32
N LYS A 432 11.58 26.50 20.39
CA LYS A 432 10.91 27.30 21.43
C LYS A 432 11.86 28.30 22.11
N SER A 433 13.12 27.94 22.29
CA SER A 433 14.12 28.76 22.99
C SER A 433 14.72 29.91 22.17
N GLY A 434 14.40 30.00 20.87
CA GLY A 434 14.95 31.01 19.96
C GLY A 434 16.46 30.87 19.65
N LYS A 435 17.14 29.83 20.16
CA LYS A 435 18.59 29.63 20.01
C LYS A 435 18.94 29.10 18.61
N HIS A 436 18.95 30.00 17.63
CA HIS A 436 19.65 29.78 16.37
C HIS A 436 21.17 29.86 16.58
N LYS A 437 21.78 28.71 16.90
CA LYS A 437 23.17 28.45 16.50
C LYS A 437 23.14 27.60 15.24
N SER A 438 23.90 28.03 14.22
CA SER A 438 24.14 27.23 13.03
C SER A 438 24.80 25.91 13.41
N ALA A 439 24.37 24.80 12.80
CA ALA A 439 24.97 23.48 12.96
C ALA A 439 26.27 23.37 12.15
N ALA A 440 27.29 24.15 12.54
CA ALA A 440 28.67 23.77 12.26
C ALA A 440 28.96 22.44 12.97
N MET A 441 29.73 21.55 12.33
CA MET A 441 30.00 20.19 12.83
C MET A 441 30.43 20.18 14.30
N ILE A 442 29.58 19.61 15.15
CA ILE A 442 30.02 19.04 16.42
C ILE A 442 30.43 17.61 16.11
N GLY A 443 31.70 17.29 16.33
CA GLY A 443 32.20 15.92 16.15
C GLY A 443 31.55 14.95 17.13
N LEU A 444 31.46 13.68 16.75
CA LEU A 444 31.02 12.60 17.62
C LEU A 444 32.10 12.27 18.67
N ASP A 445 32.23 13.11 19.69
CA ASP A 445 32.89 12.72 20.93
C ASP A 445 31.96 11.78 21.71
N GLU A 446 32.31 10.49 21.76
CA GLU A 446 31.52 9.49 22.47
C GLU A 446 31.40 9.81 23.97
N PRO A 447 30.19 9.75 24.57
CA PRO A 447 30.04 9.84 26.02
C PRO A 447 30.62 8.58 26.66
N LYS A 448 31.85 8.66 27.16
CA LYS A 448 32.55 7.57 27.87
C LYS A 448 31.80 7.14 29.12
N SER A 449 30.85 6.21 28.98
CA SER A 449 30.17 5.58 30.11
C SER A 449 31.18 4.77 30.92
N LYS A 450 31.29 5.05 32.23
CA LYS A 450 32.02 4.16 33.13
C LYS A 450 31.23 2.86 33.30
N ALA A 451 31.87 1.73 33.07
CA ALA A 451 31.26 0.43 33.31
C ALA A 451 31.06 0.19 34.82
N THR A 452 29.80 0.21 35.26
CA THR A 452 29.34 -0.38 36.52
C THR A 452 28.24 -1.38 36.17
N GLY A 453 28.45 -2.66 36.51
CA GLY A 453 27.65 -3.76 35.96
C GLY A 453 26.20 -3.77 36.48
N GLY A 454 25.26 -3.86 35.53
CA GLY A 454 23.84 -4.08 35.77
C GLY A 454 23.10 -4.04 34.44
N LEU A 455 22.66 -5.19 33.92
CA LEU A 455 21.85 -5.23 32.71
C LEU A 455 20.45 -4.69 33.04
N SER A 456 20.16 -3.47 32.59
CA SER A 456 18.85 -2.86 32.79
C SER A 456 17.78 -3.48 31.89
N LYS A 457 16.52 -3.38 32.33
CA LYS A 457 15.34 -3.71 31.51
C LYS A 457 15.42 -2.96 30.16
N ARG A 458 14.86 -3.54 29.09
CA ARG A 458 14.75 -2.84 27.78
C ARG A 458 13.90 -1.57 27.96
N ASP A 459 14.44 -0.42 27.54
CA ASP A 459 13.76 0.89 27.58
C ASP A 459 12.58 0.95 26.59
N LYS A 460 11.47 0.29 26.91
CA LYS A 460 10.23 0.44 26.14
C LYS A 460 9.62 1.81 26.46
N TYR A 461 9.77 2.76 25.54
CA TYR A 461 9.30 4.12 25.74
C TYR A 461 7.76 4.18 25.72
N GLU A 462 7.19 5.02 26.58
CA GLU A 462 5.74 5.23 26.69
C GLU A 462 5.26 6.42 25.83
N PHE A 463 4.09 6.27 25.22
CA PHE A 463 3.40 7.34 24.51
C PHE A 463 1.97 7.50 25.03
N VAL A 464 1.68 8.64 25.66
CA VAL A 464 0.36 8.97 26.19
C VAL A 464 -0.19 10.16 25.39
N PRO A 465 -0.96 9.92 24.31
CA PRO A 465 -1.56 11.00 23.54
C PRO A 465 -2.67 11.66 24.36
N ASP A 466 -2.70 13.00 24.36
CA ASP A 466 -3.82 13.75 24.93
C ASP A 466 -5.10 13.52 24.11
N HIS A 467 -4.94 13.48 22.79
CA HIS A 467 -6.02 13.48 21.81
C HIS A 467 -5.76 12.54 20.62
N TYR A 468 -6.84 12.16 19.95
CA TYR A 468 -6.87 11.28 18.78
C TYR A 468 -7.60 11.96 17.63
N ILE A 469 -7.13 11.77 16.40
CA ILE A 469 -7.78 12.25 15.17
C ILE A 469 -7.91 11.06 14.21
N MET A 470 -9.08 10.88 13.60
CA MET A 470 -9.32 9.82 12.61
C MET A 470 -9.18 10.37 11.18
N LEU A 471 -8.42 9.70 10.31
CA LEU A 471 -8.11 10.17 8.96
C LEU A 471 -8.41 9.09 7.90
N SER A 472 -9.08 9.44 6.80
CA SER A 472 -9.33 8.56 5.65
C SER A 472 -8.27 8.81 4.56
N ARG A 473 -7.28 7.91 4.44
CA ARG A 473 -6.22 7.97 3.42
C ARG A 473 -6.65 7.31 2.12
N THR A 474 -6.38 7.96 1.00
CA THR A 474 -6.49 7.42 -0.38
C THR A 474 -5.21 7.80 -1.13
N ASP A 475 -4.34 6.83 -1.40
CA ASP A 475 -2.95 7.09 -1.83
C ASP A 475 -2.26 8.13 -0.92
N LYS A 476 -1.94 9.33 -1.43
CA LYS A 476 -1.34 10.44 -0.67
C LYS A 476 -2.35 11.42 -0.06
N HIS A 477 -3.63 11.33 -0.39
CA HIS A 477 -4.67 12.25 0.06
C HIS A 477 -5.27 11.83 1.40
N TYR A 478 -5.57 12.78 2.28
CA TYR A 478 -6.17 12.54 3.60
C TYR A 478 -7.44 13.39 3.80
N ASP A 479 -8.59 12.73 3.93
CA ASP A 479 -9.81 13.37 4.44
C ASP A 479 -9.93 13.18 5.96
N LEU A 480 -10.62 14.08 6.65
CA LEU A 480 -10.87 13.99 8.08
C LEU A 480 -12.13 13.15 8.36
N ILE A 481 -12.01 12.11 9.20
CA ILE A 481 -13.15 11.32 9.67
C ILE A 481 -13.67 11.95 10.97
N THR A 482 -14.98 12.20 11.02
CA THR A 482 -15.67 12.66 12.23
C THR A 482 -16.66 11.60 12.70
N TYR A 483 -17.04 11.66 13.99
CA TYR A 483 -18.06 10.78 14.56
C TYR A 483 -18.97 11.60 15.48
N ARG A 484 -20.28 11.57 15.24
CA ARG A 484 -21.28 12.46 15.87
C ARG A 484 -20.85 13.94 15.79
N ASP A 485 -20.31 14.32 14.64
CA ASP A 485 -19.68 15.61 14.29
C ASP A 485 -18.41 16.02 15.08
N THR A 486 -17.97 15.22 16.06
CA THR A 486 -16.68 15.42 16.75
C THR A 486 -15.52 15.13 15.79
N LYS A 487 -14.52 16.03 15.75
CA LYS A 487 -13.34 15.96 14.87
C LYS A 487 -12.06 15.47 15.56
N MET A 488 -11.96 15.65 16.87
CA MET A 488 -10.82 15.30 17.71
C MET A 488 -11.35 14.77 19.04
N PHE A 489 -10.77 13.69 19.54
CA PHE A 489 -11.33 12.86 20.60
C PHE A 489 -10.33 12.69 21.74
N THR A 490 -10.76 12.69 22.99
CA THR A 490 -10.01 12.00 24.06
C THR A 490 -10.15 10.48 23.89
N PHE A 491 -9.32 9.67 24.57
CA PHE A 491 -9.38 8.21 24.44
C PHE A 491 -10.78 7.64 24.73
N ALA A 492 -11.45 8.17 25.75
CA ALA A 492 -12.79 7.78 26.15
C ALA A 492 -13.85 8.05 25.06
N GLU A 493 -13.63 9.07 24.23
CA GLU A 493 -14.53 9.52 23.15
C GLU A 493 -14.28 8.80 21.81
N ILE A 494 -13.22 7.99 21.68
CA ILE A 494 -13.00 7.15 20.48
C ILE A 494 -14.16 6.13 20.38
N PRO A 495 -14.79 5.96 19.20
CA PRO A 495 -15.87 4.98 19.00
C PRO A 495 -15.45 3.56 19.39
N TYR A 496 -16.37 2.80 19.97
CA TYR A 496 -16.08 1.49 20.54
C TYR A 496 -15.55 0.50 19.48
N CYS A 497 -16.16 0.48 18.30
CA CYS A 497 -15.71 -0.31 17.15
C CYS A 497 -14.30 0.03 16.66
N VAL A 498 -13.86 1.30 16.76
CA VAL A 498 -12.51 1.74 16.41
C VAL A 498 -11.50 1.23 17.45
N LYS A 499 -11.81 1.34 18.74
CA LYS A 499 -10.96 0.79 19.82
C LYS A 499 -10.83 -0.73 19.70
N LEU A 500 -11.96 -1.44 19.52
CA LEU A 500 -12.01 -2.88 19.31
C LEU A 500 -11.19 -3.33 18.09
N GLN A 501 -11.22 -2.56 17.00
CA GLN A 501 -10.41 -2.87 15.82
C GLN A 501 -8.92 -2.63 16.04
N ILE A 502 -8.53 -1.50 16.66
CA ILE A 502 -7.12 -1.22 16.98
C ILE A 502 -6.56 -2.34 17.86
N THR A 503 -7.29 -2.75 18.90
CA THR A 503 -6.88 -3.89 19.72
C THR A 503 -6.78 -5.17 18.90
N SER A 504 -7.85 -5.57 18.19
CA SER A 504 -7.89 -6.86 17.48
C SER A 504 -6.98 -6.98 16.24
N ARG A 505 -6.48 -5.85 15.71
CA ARG A 505 -5.65 -5.82 14.49
C ARG A 505 -4.24 -5.26 14.69
N CYS A 506 -4.02 -4.43 15.71
CA CYS A 506 -2.73 -3.79 16.00
C CYS A 506 -2.13 -4.18 17.37
N LEU A 507 -2.86 -4.89 18.25
CA LEU A 507 -2.33 -5.42 19.52
C LEU A 507 -2.37 -6.95 19.63
N GLN A 508 -3.12 -7.67 18.78
CA GLN A 508 -3.33 -9.11 18.94
C GLN A 508 -2.45 -10.00 18.05
N GLY A 509 -1.56 -10.79 18.68
CA GLY A 509 -0.68 -11.80 18.07
C GLY A 509 0.79 -11.33 18.01
N PHE A 510 1.60 -11.95 17.15
CA PHE A 510 3.02 -11.64 16.92
C PHE A 510 3.36 -10.16 16.56
N ASP A 511 2.37 -9.27 16.46
CA ASP A 511 2.54 -7.87 16.06
C ASP A 511 2.67 -6.89 17.24
N LEU A 512 3.35 -7.33 18.32
CA LEU A 512 3.61 -6.47 19.47
C LEU A 512 4.58 -5.29 19.16
N SER A 513 5.03 -5.19 17.91
CA SER A 513 5.93 -4.16 17.38
C SER A 513 5.25 -2.85 16.99
N GLY A 514 3.93 -2.83 16.79
CA GLY A 514 3.19 -1.62 16.38
C GLY A 514 3.21 -0.51 17.44
N ILE A 515 3.11 0.76 17.01
CA ILE A 515 3.16 1.94 17.89
C ILE A 515 2.10 1.91 19.01
N TYR A 516 0.97 1.25 18.75
CA TYR A 516 -0.12 1.10 19.71
C TYR A 516 0.27 0.31 20.96
N THR A 517 1.29 -0.57 20.93
CA THR A 517 1.74 -1.27 22.15
C THR A 517 2.54 -0.38 23.12
N ASN A 518 2.88 0.84 22.70
CA ASN A 518 3.47 1.87 23.55
C ASN A 518 2.39 2.83 24.11
N ILE A 519 1.09 2.62 23.81
CA ILE A 519 -0.02 3.50 24.21
C ILE A 519 -0.82 2.83 25.33
N PRO A 520 -0.67 3.26 26.61
CA PRO A 520 -1.24 2.57 27.76
C PRO A 520 -2.76 2.44 27.68
N GLN A 521 -3.46 3.46 27.16
CA GLN A 521 -4.92 3.47 27.12
C GLN A 521 -5.48 2.31 26.27
N PHE A 522 -4.84 1.95 25.15
CA PHE A 522 -5.24 0.78 24.35
C PHE A 522 -4.82 -0.54 24.99
N MET A 523 -3.69 -0.57 25.73
CA MET A 523 -3.27 -1.76 26.48
C MET A 523 -4.20 -2.07 27.66
N LEU A 524 -4.72 -1.05 28.35
CA LEU A 524 -5.75 -1.17 29.39
C LEU A 524 -7.08 -1.64 28.79
N PHE A 525 -7.57 -0.96 27.74
CA PHE A 525 -8.76 -1.39 27.02
C PHE A 525 -8.66 -2.83 26.47
N MET A 526 -7.46 -3.28 26.07
CA MET A 526 -7.24 -4.69 25.71
C MET A 526 -7.35 -5.64 26.91
N LYS A 527 -6.84 -5.26 28.10
CA LYS A 527 -6.97 -6.08 29.32
C LYS A 527 -8.43 -6.16 29.77
N GLU A 528 -9.08 -5.01 29.90
CA GLU A 528 -10.40 -4.86 30.52
C GLU A 528 -11.52 -5.52 29.70
N ASP A 529 -11.66 -5.19 28.41
CA ASP A 529 -12.80 -5.68 27.60
C ASP A 529 -12.61 -7.12 27.05
N MET A 530 -11.38 -7.67 27.03
CA MET A 530 -11.12 -9.04 26.51
C MET A 530 -11.01 -10.12 27.59
N ASP A 531 -10.83 -9.80 28.88
CA ASP A 531 -10.71 -10.82 29.94
C ASP A 531 -12.02 -11.63 30.12
N SER A 532 -13.14 -11.07 29.64
CA SER A 532 -14.44 -11.72 29.49
C SER A 532 -14.42 -12.95 28.55
N THR A 533 -13.41 -13.09 27.69
CA THR A 533 -13.41 -14.10 26.61
C THR A 533 -12.11 -14.88 26.40
N ASN A 534 -10.93 -14.46 26.88
CA ASN A 534 -9.70 -15.20 26.49
C ASN A 534 -8.47 -15.18 27.44
N LYS A 535 -8.60 -15.74 28.66
CA LYS A 535 -7.45 -15.95 29.59
C LYS A 535 -6.31 -16.83 29.08
N HIS A 536 -6.50 -17.59 27.99
CA HIS A 536 -5.41 -18.32 27.33
C HIS A 536 -4.45 -17.38 26.59
N PHE A 537 -5.01 -16.33 25.97
CA PHE A 537 -4.32 -15.46 25.01
C PHE A 537 -3.25 -14.58 25.65
N MET A 538 -3.52 -14.00 26.82
CA MET A 538 -2.53 -13.22 27.57
C MET A 538 -1.31 -14.08 27.97
N LYS A 539 -1.54 -15.36 28.29
CA LYS A 539 -0.48 -16.29 28.69
C LYS A 539 0.42 -16.73 27.52
N GLU A 540 -0.12 -16.79 26.30
CA GLU A 540 0.69 -16.95 25.08
C GLU A 540 1.51 -15.69 24.80
N ILE A 541 0.93 -14.49 24.94
CA ILE A 541 1.64 -13.21 24.79
C ILE A 541 2.78 -13.07 25.81
N GLU A 542 2.56 -13.42 27.08
CA GLU A 542 3.60 -13.40 28.12
C GLU A 542 4.72 -14.41 27.83
N SER A 543 4.40 -15.57 27.23
CA SER A 543 5.40 -16.55 26.79
C SER A 543 6.25 -16.01 25.63
N GLU A 544 5.62 -15.44 24.59
CA GLU A 544 6.35 -14.87 23.45
C GLU A 544 7.19 -13.64 23.84
N LEU A 545 6.72 -12.84 24.81
CA LEU A 545 7.49 -11.74 25.41
C LEU A 545 8.71 -12.23 26.21
N ALA A 546 8.65 -13.42 26.81
CA ALA A 546 9.78 -14.03 27.50
C ALA A 546 10.82 -14.65 26.53
N ASP A 547 10.37 -15.21 25.40
CA ASP A 547 11.25 -15.75 24.36
C ASP A 547 11.95 -14.65 23.55
N LEU A 548 11.34 -13.46 23.42
CA LEU A 548 11.90 -12.28 22.73
C LEU A 548 13.21 -11.71 23.32
N ASP A 549 13.72 -12.26 24.43
CA ASP A 549 14.98 -11.86 25.06
C ASP A 549 16.15 -12.86 24.89
N LYS A 550 16.01 -13.91 24.04
CA LYS A 550 17.09 -14.87 23.79
C LYS A 550 17.30 -15.22 22.31
N SER A 551 18.55 -15.01 21.86
CA SER A 551 19.12 -15.31 20.54
C SER A 551 18.67 -14.44 19.36
N SER A 552 19.62 -14.12 18.49
CA SER A 552 19.36 -13.59 17.14
C SER A 552 18.83 -14.70 16.24
N ASN A 553 17.71 -14.47 15.55
CA ASN A 553 17.14 -15.49 14.68
C ASN A 553 18.02 -15.69 13.41
N PRO A 554 18.55 -16.90 13.14
CA PRO A 554 19.47 -17.12 12.00
C PRO A 554 18.78 -17.10 10.62
N HIS A 555 17.44 -16.91 10.57
CA HIS A 555 16.67 -16.90 9.32
C HIS A 555 16.13 -15.51 8.93
N TYR A 556 16.07 -14.55 9.86
CA TYR A 556 15.56 -13.20 9.62
C TYR A 556 15.95 -12.18 10.71
N ASN A 557 15.87 -10.89 10.37
CA ASN A 557 15.94 -9.77 11.29
C ASN A 557 14.52 -9.37 11.72
N ASP A 558 14.22 -9.39 13.03
CA ASP A 558 12.92 -9.00 13.58
C ASP A 558 12.55 -7.53 13.36
N SER A 559 13.53 -6.63 13.24
CA SER A 559 13.33 -5.21 12.98
C SER A 559 12.92 -4.90 11.53
N LEU A 560 12.91 -5.91 10.65
CA LEU A 560 12.74 -5.75 9.21
C LEU A 560 11.67 -6.73 8.71
N ARG A 561 10.51 -6.22 8.28
CA ARG A 561 9.29 -7.00 8.10
C ARG A 561 8.58 -6.70 6.78
N LEU A 562 8.11 -7.76 6.11
CA LEU A 562 7.35 -7.66 4.87
C LEU A 562 6.06 -8.49 4.92
N MET A 563 4.95 -7.85 4.58
CA MET A 563 3.62 -8.45 4.55
C MET A 563 3.31 -9.05 3.16
N HIS A 564 2.69 -10.23 3.12
CA HIS A 564 2.27 -10.86 1.86
C HIS A 564 0.98 -11.68 2.02
N HIS A 565 0.18 -11.77 0.95
CA HIS A 565 -0.97 -12.67 0.79
C HIS A 565 -1.29 -12.83 -0.70
N ALA A 566 -2.17 -13.76 -1.08
CA ALA A 566 -2.50 -14.07 -2.48
C ALA A 566 -3.05 -12.87 -3.30
N MET A 567 -3.60 -11.86 -2.61
CA MET A 567 -4.20 -10.66 -3.17
C MET A 567 -3.37 -9.38 -2.95
N SER A 568 -2.13 -9.47 -2.45
CA SER A 568 -1.31 -8.29 -2.17
C SER A 568 -1.09 -7.40 -3.39
N SER A 569 -1.09 -6.09 -3.18
CA SER A 569 -0.73 -5.12 -4.21
C SER A 569 0.76 -5.22 -4.56
N ASN A 570 1.17 -4.75 -5.75
CA ASN A 570 2.59 -4.72 -6.12
C ASN A 570 3.32 -3.47 -5.60
N LYS A 571 3.10 -3.11 -4.32
CA LYS A 571 3.79 -2.01 -3.63
C LYS A 571 5.22 -2.44 -3.25
N MET A 572 6.14 -1.49 -3.36
CA MET A 572 7.51 -1.63 -2.88
C MET A 572 7.55 -2.00 -1.38
N PRO A 573 8.52 -2.82 -0.93
CA PRO A 573 8.88 -2.99 0.47
C PRO A 573 8.86 -1.67 1.26
N GLY A 574 8.27 -1.68 2.46
CA GLY A 574 8.14 -0.49 3.31
C GLY A 574 6.90 0.37 3.05
N PHE A 575 6.19 0.16 1.93
CA PHE A 575 5.00 0.92 1.52
C PHE A 575 3.68 0.13 1.57
N GLU A 576 3.70 -1.19 1.79
CA GLU A 576 2.46 -1.96 2.03
C GLU A 576 2.05 -1.86 3.51
N GLN A 577 0.73 -1.93 3.79
CA GLN A 577 0.22 -1.85 5.16
C GLN A 577 0.88 -2.92 6.05
N GLY A 578 1.58 -2.48 7.11
CA GLY A 578 2.25 -3.36 8.07
C GLY A 578 3.69 -3.75 7.72
N ASP A 579 4.24 -3.31 6.58
CA ASP A 579 5.68 -3.44 6.33
C ASP A 579 6.49 -2.58 7.32
N VAL A 580 7.60 -3.11 7.82
CA VAL A 580 8.57 -2.37 8.64
C VAL A 580 9.92 -2.46 7.93
N VAL A 581 10.32 -1.39 7.23
CA VAL A 581 11.58 -1.32 6.50
C VAL A 581 12.16 0.06 6.78
N SER A 582 13.42 0.14 7.24
CA SER A 582 14.09 1.43 7.39
C SER A 582 14.45 1.97 6.00
N PRO A 583 14.57 3.30 5.80
CA PRO A 583 14.98 3.86 4.52
C PRO A 583 16.37 3.41 4.05
N ASN A 584 17.24 2.99 4.99
CA ASN A 584 18.56 2.44 4.69
C ASN A 584 18.45 1.02 4.12
N ASP A 585 17.65 0.16 4.77
CA ASP A 585 17.41 -1.22 4.31
C ASP A 585 16.69 -1.26 2.95
N LEU A 586 15.81 -0.28 2.71
CA LEU A 586 14.96 -0.19 1.52
C LEU A 586 15.76 -0.22 0.20
N LYS A 587 17.02 0.22 0.20
CA LYS A 587 17.94 0.09 -0.93
C LYS A 587 18.19 -1.36 -1.33
N GLY A 588 18.32 -2.27 -0.37
CA GLY A 588 18.54 -3.70 -0.62
C GLY A 588 17.35 -4.42 -1.26
N PHE A 589 16.17 -3.79 -1.25
CA PHE A 589 14.92 -4.36 -1.74
C PHE A 589 14.50 -3.88 -3.13
N MET A 590 15.25 -2.99 -3.76
CA MET A 590 14.88 -2.39 -5.05
C MET A 590 14.74 -3.42 -6.18
N ASP A 591 15.48 -4.52 -6.11
CA ASP A 591 15.40 -5.65 -7.04
C ASP A 591 14.00 -6.33 -7.04
N LEU A 592 13.25 -6.27 -5.93
CA LEU A 592 11.85 -6.71 -5.86
C LEU A 592 10.88 -5.84 -6.68
N MET A 593 11.33 -4.71 -7.25
CA MET A 593 10.52 -3.91 -8.18
C MET A 593 10.78 -4.24 -9.65
N GLY A 594 11.93 -4.84 -9.98
CA GLY A 594 12.35 -5.11 -11.36
C GLY A 594 12.34 -6.57 -11.77
N GLY A 595 12.31 -7.53 -10.83
CA GLY A 595 12.37 -8.96 -11.11
C GLY A 595 11.01 -9.59 -11.38
N GLY A 596 10.50 -9.50 -12.61
CA GLY A 596 9.34 -10.27 -13.10
C GLY A 596 9.68 -10.95 -14.43
N GLY A 597 9.46 -12.25 -14.54
CA GLY A 597 9.84 -13.04 -15.71
C GLY A 597 8.93 -12.84 -16.93
N ASN A 598 9.42 -13.34 -18.08
CA ASN A 598 9.00 -13.07 -19.46
C ASN A 598 7.51 -13.31 -19.84
N ASN A 599 6.64 -13.67 -18.88
CA ASN A 599 5.24 -14.04 -19.11
C ASN A 599 4.22 -13.12 -18.42
N GLU A 600 4.60 -12.26 -17.48
CA GLU A 600 3.68 -11.38 -16.74
C GLU A 600 3.57 -9.97 -17.34
N LYS A 601 2.88 -9.84 -18.48
CA LYS A 601 2.58 -8.54 -19.09
C LYS A 601 1.89 -7.59 -18.11
N GLY A 602 2.50 -6.44 -17.82
CA GLY A 602 1.85 -5.32 -17.12
C GLY A 602 2.67 -4.58 -16.06
N GLY A 603 3.97 -4.79 -15.95
CA GLY A 603 4.87 -4.04 -15.05
C GLY A 603 4.65 -4.30 -13.56
N LYS A 604 4.00 -5.42 -13.25
CA LYS A 604 3.79 -5.91 -11.89
C LYS A 604 4.42 -7.28 -11.80
N ASN A 605 5.58 -7.39 -11.16
CA ASN A 605 6.20 -8.69 -10.91
C ASN A 605 5.50 -9.50 -9.80
N ASN A 606 4.46 -8.94 -9.17
CA ASN A 606 3.56 -9.58 -8.21
C ASN A 606 4.29 -10.25 -7.03
N TRP A 607 5.47 -9.76 -6.61
CA TRP A 607 6.40 -10.54 -5.79
C TRP A 607 5.79 -11.04 -4.47
N ARG A 608 4.97 -10.22 -3.79
CA ARG A 608 4.21 -10.60 -2.58
C ARG A 608 3.24 -11.76 -2.84
N ARG A 609 2.51 -11.70 -3.95
CA ARG A 609 1.57 -12.77 -4.35
C ARG A 609 2.33 -14.03 -4.75
N LYS A 610 3.45 -13.89 -5.48
CA LYS A 610 4.33 -14.98 -5.90
C LYS A 610 4.94 -15.75 -4.72
N ILE A 611 5.23 -15.11 -3.59
CA ILE A 611 5.74 -15.83 -2.42
C ILE A 611 4.66 -16.62 -1.65
N SER A 612 3.37 -16.24 -1.74
CA SER A 612 2.26 -16.96 -1.09
C SER A 612 2.17 -18.45 -1.48
N ASN A 613 1.76 -19.30 -0.54
CA ASN A 613 1.49 -20.73 -0.76
C ASN A 613 0.44 -20.98 -1.85
N GLU A 614 -0.50 -20.04 -1.97
CA GLU A 614 -1.64 -20.06 -2.88
C GLU A 614 -1.24 -19.76 -4.33
N TRP A 615 -0.01 -19.28 -4.59
CA TRP A 615 0.45 -18.99 -5.95
C TRP A 615 0.51 -20.25 -6.81
N CYS A 616 -0.24 -20.26 -7.91
CA CYS A 616 -0.30 -21.33 -8.90
C CYS A 616 0.99 -21.42 -9.73
N GLN A 617 2.02 -22.06 -9.17
CA GLN A 617 3.21 -22.50 -9.90
C GLN A 617 3.33 -24.02 -9.80
N PRO A 618 3.09 -24.77 -10.90
CA PRO A 618 3.20 -26.22 -10.86
C PRO A 618 4.62 -26.72 -10.55
N PHE A 619 4.70 -27.73 -9.67
CA PHE A 619 5.93 -28.45 -9.32
C PHE A 619 5.65 -29.95 -9.11
N THR A 620 6.70 -30.77 -9.03
CA THR A 620 6.60 -32.22 -8.77
C THR A 620 7.17 -32.57 -7.40
N LEU A 621 6.40 -33.29 -6.57
CA LEU A 621 6.82 -33.78 -5.25
C LEU A 621 6.06 -35.06 -4.90
N ASP A 622 6.73 -35.98 -4.19
CA ASP A 622 6.19 -37.28 -3.75
C ASP A 622 5.46 -38.08 -4.85
N GLY A 623 6.08 -38.12 -6.03
CA GLY A 623 5.59 -38.85 -7.20
C GLY A 623 4.47 -38.17 -7.99
N HIS A 624 3.96 -37.04 -7.50
CA HIS A 624 2.82 -36.32 -8.08
C HIS A 624 3.16 -34.88 -8.49
N ARG A 625 2.32 -34.31 -9.35
CA ARG A 625 2.39 -32.92 -9.79
C ARG A 625 1.32 -32.09 -9.07
N TRP A 626 1.73 -30.96 -8.53
CA TRP A 626 0.89 -30.09 -7.68
C TRP A 626 0.80 -28.70 -8.30
N LEU A 627 -0.37 -28.07 -8.25
CA LEU A 627 -0.58 -26.73 -8.82
C LEU A 627 0.00 -25.61 -7.95
N SER A 628 -0.02 -25.77 -6.62
CA SER A 628 0.56 -24.81 -5.67
C SER A 628 0.99 -25.53 -4.38
N ALA A 629 1.76 -24.84 -3.53
CA ALA A 629 2.19 -25.40 -2.24
C ALA A 629 0.98 -25.66 -1.31
N GLU A 630 -0.09 -24.86 -1.46
CA GLU A 630 -1.35 -25.06 -0.75
C GLU A 630 -2.04 -26.38 -1.16
N HIS A 631 -2.04 -26.77 -2.44
CA HIS A 631 -2.58 -28.06 -2.88
C HIS A 631 -1.85 -29.24 -2.21
N TYR A 632 -0.51 -29.20 -2.19
CA TYR A 632 0.31 -30.22 -1.52
C TYR A 632 0.02 -30.29 -0.02
N TYR A 633 -0.07 -29.15 0.65
CA TYR A 633 -0.37 -29.05 2.08
C TYR A 633 -1.78 -29.54 2.44
N GLN A 634 -2.79 -29.17 1.65
CA GLN A 634 -4.18 -29.54 1.89
C GLN A 634 -4.44 -31.01 1.56
N GLY A 635 -3.83 -31.55 0.50
CA GLY A 635 -3.91 -32.99 0.16
C GLY A 635 -3.27 -33.87 1.23
N ASN A 636 -2.07 -33.51 1.71
CA ASN A 636 -1.31 -34.29 2.72
C ASN A 636 -2.03 -34.52 4.06
N LYS A 637 -3.12 -33.78 4.33
CA LYS A 637 -4.04 -34.02 5.45
C LYS A 637 -4.76 -35.37 5.38
N PHE A 638 -4.76 -36.02 4.22
CA PHE A 638 -5.52 -37.24 3.93
C PHE A 638 -4.64 -38.41 3.49
N LEU A 639 -3.32 -38.21 3.39
CA LEU A 639 -2.38 -39.15 2.79
C LEU A 639 -2.41 -40.54 3.44
N LYS A 640 -2.53 -40.63 4.78
CA LYS A 640 -2.44 -41.91 5.50
C LYS A 640 -3.77 -42.63 5.59
N THR A 641 -4.85 -41.92 5.91
CA THR A 641 -6.17 -42.51 6.23
C THR A 641 -7.13 -42.49 5.04
N SER A 642 -6.87 -41.69 4.01
CA SER A 642 -7.72 -41.56 2.82
C SER A 642 -6.92 -41.20 1.58
N PRO A 643 -5.95 -42.05 1.15
CA PRO A 643 -5.10 -41.78 -0.01
C PRO A 643 -5.91 -41.50 -1.30
N GLU A 644 -7.05 -42.17 -1.45
CA GLU A 644 -8.04 -41.90 -2.50
C GLU A 644 -8.49 -40.44 -2.55
N PHE A 645 -8.68 -39.78 -1.40
CA PHE A 645 -9.09 -38.37 -1.34
C PHE A 645 -7.89 -37.43 -1.49
N TYR A 646 -6.70 -37.81 -1.01
CA TYR A 646 -5.43 -37.12 -1.28
C TYR A 646 -5.17 -36.96 -2.79
N LEU A 647 -5.49 -37.98 -3.60
CA LEU A 647 -5.31 -37.92 -5.07
C LEU A 647 -6.10 -36.78 -5.75
N LEU A 648 -7.25 -36.34 -5.21
CA LEU A 648 -8.03 -35.23 -5.79
C LEU A 648 -7.28 -33.89 -5.82
N PHE A 649 -6.23 -33.73 -5.01
CA PHE A 649 -5.41 -32.52 -4.95
C PHE A 649 -4.23 -32.55 -5.96
N THR A 650 -4.00 -33.68 -6.63
CA THR A 650 -2.91 -33.88 -7.60
C THR A 650 -3.37 -33.53 -9.02
N MET A 651 -2.50 -32.91 -9.82
CA MET A 651 -2.81 -32.57 -11.22
C MET A 651 -2.73 -33.79 -12.16
N ASP A 652 -1.96 -34.82 -11.79
CA ASP A 652 -1.65 -35.99 -12.62
C ASP A 652 -2.48 -37.25 -12.28
N ALA A 653 -3.04 -37.32 -11.07
CA ALA A 653 -3.68 -38.52 -10.55
C ALA A 653 -5.08 -38.29 -9.94
N ASN A 654 -5.63 -37.08 -9.99
CA ASN A 654 -7.03 -36.82 -9.61
C ASN A 654 -8.01 -37.79 -10.26
N LYS A 655 -7.89 -38.05 -11.57
CA LYS A 655 -8.75 -38.98 -12.34
C LYS A 655 -8.63 -40.46 -11.91
N LYS A 656 -7.68 -40.80 -11.02
CA LYS A 656 -7.53 -42.14 -10.43
C LYS A 656 -8.26 -42.27 -9.09
N SER A 657 -8.67 -41.17 -8.47
CA SER A 657 -9.45 -41.17 -7.24
C SER A 657 -10.84 -41.75 -7.47
N LYS A 658 -11.29 -42.66 -6.61
CA LYS A 658 -12.70 -43.11 -6.56
C LYS A 658 -13.73 -41.99 -6.27
N TYR A 659 -13.26 -40.80 -5.89
CA TYR A 659 -14.09 -39.62 -5.65
C TYR A 659 -14.11 -38.65 -6.84
N TYR A 660 -13.39 -38.96 -7.92
CA TYR A 660 -13.38 -38.14 -9.13
C TYR A 660 -14.61 -38.42 -10.00
N ASP A 661 -15.33 -37.35 -10.31
CA ASP A 661 -16.42 -37.32 -11.28
C ASP A 661 -16.28 -35.98 -12.03
N GLU A 662 -16.17 -36.04 -13.35
CA GLU A 662 -15.93 -34.88 -14.22
C GLU A 662 -17.11 -33.88 -14.21
N THR A 663 -18.30 -34.30 -13.76
CA THR A 663 -19.46 -33.43 -13.54
C THR A 663 -19.55 -32.88 -12.11
N SER A 664 -18.73 -33.39 -11.19
CA SER A 664 -18.70 -32.99 -9.78
C SER A 664 -17.66 -31.91 -9.50
N ILE A 665 -18.00 -30.97 -8.62
CA ILE A 665 -17.09 -29.94 -8.08
C ILE A 665 -15.80 -30.52 -7.49
N LEU A 666 -15.82 -31.79 -7.03
CA LEU A 666 -14.64 -32.46 -6.49
C LEU A 666 -13.52 -32.66 -7.53
N SER A 667 -13.83 -32.73 -8.82
CA SER A 667 -12.83 -32.82 -9.90
C SER A 667 -11.97 -31.57 -10.03
N GLN A 668 -12.46 -30.41 -9.57
CA GLN A 668 -11.81 -29.11 -9.69
C GLN A 668 -10.81 -28.83 -8.57
N ILE A 669 -10.75 -29.68 -7.52
CA ILE A 669 -9.89 -29.53 -6.33
C ILE A 669 -8.39 -29.52 -6.67
N SER A 670 -7.96 -30.16 -7.76
CA SER A 670 -6.56 -30.13 -8.24
C SER A 670 -6.18 -28.88 -9.05
N SER A 671 -7.18 -28.05 -9.37
CA SER A 671 -7.05 -26.89 -10.27
C SER A 671 -7.46 -25.57 -9.62
N ASP A 672 -8.07 -25.60 -8.44
CA ASP A 672 -8.60 -24.45 -7.73
C ASP A 672 -8.13 -24.44 -6.27
N VAL A 673 -7.39 -23.38 -5.92
CA VAL A 673 -6.77 -23.21 -4.61
C VAL A 673 -7.80 -22.96 -3.51
N GLU A 674 -8.93 -22.30 -3.80
CA GLU A 674 -9.98 -22.06 -2.80
C GLU A 674 -10.75 -23.36 -2.51
N LEU A 675 -11.08 -24.14 -3.54
CA LEU A 675 -11.72 -25.46 -3.36
C LEU A 675 -10.80 -26.42 -2.58
N ALA A 676 -9.50 -26.47 -2.90
CA ALA A 676 -8.52 -27.23 -2.12
C ALA A 676 -8.44 -26.75 -0.66
N THR A 677 -8.37 -25.43 -0.46
CA THR A 677 -8.31 -24.81 0.87
C THR A 677 -9.58 -25.08 1.68
N VAL A 678 -10.76 -25.15 1.05
CA VAL A 678 -12.01 -25.52 1.72
C VAL A 678 -12.08 -27.03 2.01
N ALA A 679 -11.74 -27.89 1.06
CA ALA A 679 -11.80 -29.34 1.23
C ALA A 679 -10.95 -29.85 2.42
N GLY A 680 -9.81 -29.20 2.70
CA GLY A 680 -8.97 -29.48 3.86
C GLY A 680 -9.22 -28.65 5.13
N LYS A 681 -10.32 -27.88 5.23
CA LYS A 681 -10.78 -27.28 6.50
C LYS A 681 -11.42 -28.34 7.41
N LYS A 682 -11.48 -28.08 8.73
CA LYS A 682 -12.22 -28.93 9.69
C LYS A 682 -13.69 -29.09 9.27
N ILE A 683 -14.32 -27.99 8.86
CA ILE A 683 -15.64 -27.92 8.25
C ILE A 683 -15.45 -27.64 6.74
N PRO A 684 -15.65 -28.63 5.84
CA PRO A 684 -15.26 -28.54 4.44
C PRO A 684 -16.41 -28.07 3.52
N THR A 685 -17.18 -27.05 3.94
CA THR A 685 -18.38 -26.61 3.20
C THR A 685 -18.22 -25.23 2.58
N THR A 686 -18.67 -25.06 1.34
CA THR A 686 -18.80 -23.79 0.63
C THR A 686 -20.24 -23.56 0.16
N THR A 687 -20.51 -22.45 -0.53
CA THR A 687 -21.81 -22.13 -1.15
C THR A 687 -21.64 -22.00 -2.66
N ILE A 688 -22.45 -22.72 -3.43
CA ILE A 688 -22.46 -22.71 -4.90
C ILE A 688 -23.93 -22.55 -5.34
N ASP A 689 -24.22 -21.60 -6.22
CA ASP A 689 -25.59 -21.27 -6.67
C ASP A 689 -26.60 -21.09 -5.51
N GLY A 690 -26.15 -20.44 -4.42
CA GLY A 690 -26.93 -20.24 -3.19
C GLY A 690 -27.12 -21.49 -2.33
N LYS A 691 -26.62 -22.67 -2.73
CA LYS A 691 -26.75 -23.94 -2.02
C LYS A 691 -25.46 -24.29 -1.28
N LYS A 692 -25.58 -24.80 -0.06
CA LYS A 692 -24.44 -25.26 0.75
C LYS A 692 -23.95 -26.62 0.26
N VAL A 693 -22.69 -26.71 -0.17
CA VAL A 693 -22.06 -27.92 -0.71
C VAL A 693 -20.90 -28.35 0.18
N SER A 694 -20.73 -29.67 0.41
CA SER A 694 -19.56 -30.22 1.09
C SER A 694 -18.52 -30.68 0.06
N LEU A 695 -17.30 -30.15 0.16
CA LEU A 695 -16.17 -30.54 -0.69
C LEU A 695 -15.38 -31.74 -0.13
N ARG A 696 -15.91 -32.42 0.89
CA ARG A 696 -15.36 -33.67 1.43
C ARG A 696 -16.49 -34.60 1.91
N PRO A 697 -16.43 -35.92 1.65
CA PRO A 697 -17.36 -36.90 2.22
C PRO A 697 -17.25 -36.97 3.75
N SER A 698 -18.35 -37.28 4.44
CA SER A 698 -18.40 -37.41 5.90
C SER A 698 -17.52 -38.55 6.43
N THR A 699 -17.21 -39.55 5.60
CA THR A 699 -16.32 -40.68 5.91
C THR A 699 -14.83 -40.34 5.80
N VAL A 700 -14.47 -39.18 5.25
CA VAL A 700 -13.07 -38.75 5.12
C VAL A 700 -12.72 -37.77 6.24
N ALA A 701 -11.91 -38.24 7.19
CA ALA A 701 -11.33 -37.44 8.27
C ALA A 701 -9.94 -36.91 7.88
N ILE A 702 -9.45 -35.89 8.60
CA ILE A 702 -8.04 -35.49 8.53
C ILE A 702 -7.22 -36.50 9.34
N ASP A 703 -6.07 -36.92 8.81
CA ASP A 703 -5.10 -37.80 9.46
C ASP A 703 -4.77 -37.31 10.90
N PRO A 704 -4.97 -38.12 11.95
CA PRO A 704 -4.80 -37.67 13.34
C PRO A 704 -3.40 -37.16 13.71
N ASP A 705 -2.36 -37.57 12.97
CA ASP A 705 -0.97 -37.13 13.18
C ASP A 705 -0.59 -35.86 12.41
N PHE A 706 -1.45 -35.35 11.51
CA PHE A 706 -1.07 -34.23 10.64
C PHE A 706 -0.68 -32.98 11.44
N PHE A 707 -1.49 -32.60 12.43
CA PHE A 707 -1.21 -31.45 13.28
C PHE A 707 -0.12 -31.72 14.35
N ASN A 708 0.32 -32.96 14.53
CA ASN A 708 1.40 -33.33 15.43
C ASN A 708 2.77 -33.16 14.74
N GLY A 709 3.09 -31.93 14.37
CA GLY A 709 4.35 -31.53 13.71
C GLY A 709 4.48 -31.85 12.22
N ARG A 710 3.77 -32.87 11.69
CA ARG A 710 3.85 -33.24 10.25
C ARG A 710 3.46 -32.09 9.31
N HIS A 711 2.47 -31.29 9.69
CA HIS A 711 1.98 -30.12 8.94
C HIS A 711 3.09 -29.11 8.59
N SER A 712 3.96 -28.75 9.54
CA SER A 712 5.04 -27.77 9.31
C SER A 712 6.06 -28.30 8.31
N ARG A 713 6.43 -29.58 8.44
CA ARG A 713 7.31 -30.25 7.49
C ARG A 713 6.70 -30.32 6.09
N VAL A 714 5.45 -30.75 5.97
CA VAL A 714 4.72 -30.80 4.69
C VAL A 714 4.70 -29.41 4.03
N LEU A 715 4.40 -28.36 4.80
CA LEU A 715 4.40 -27.00 4.27
C LEU A 715 5.79 -26.59 3.77
N GLU A 716 6.86 -26.88 4.52
CA GLU A 716 8.22 -26.55 4.13
C GLU A 716 8.74 -27.37 2.93
N ASP A 717 8.44 -28.68 2.88
CA ASP A 717 8.85 -29.58 1.79
C ASP A 717 8.15 -29.19 0.46
N GLY A 718 6.84 -28.91 0.49
CA GLY A 718 6.09 -28.41 -0.67
C GLY A 718 6.53 -27.02 -1.13
N THR A 719 6.91 -26.17 -0.19
CA THR A 719 7.46 -24.84 -0.47
C THR A 719 8.86 -24.94 -1.08
N MET A 720 9.72 -25.81 -0.55
CA MET A 720 11.03 -26.09 -1.12
C MET A 720 10.92 -26.61 -2.56
N ALA A 721 9.95 -27.48 -2.85
CA ALA A 721 9.70 -27.95 -4.22
C ALA A 721 9.21 -26.81 -5.14
N LYS A 722 8.24 -26.00 -4.72
CA LYS A 722 7.75 -24.81 -5.45
C LYS A 722 8.89 -23.88 -5.87
N PHE A 723 9.81 -23.56 -4.95
CA PHE A 723 10.88 -22.60 -5.21
C PHE A 723 12.11 -23.23 -5.89
N SER A 724 12.56 -24.42 -5.48
CA SER A 724 13.76 -25.04 -6.07
C SER A 724 13.54 -25.65 -7.47
N GLN A 725 12.32 -25.65 -7.99
CA GLN A 725 11.98 -26.05 -9.36
C GLN A 725 11.60 -24.85 -10.25
N ASN A 726 11.78 -23.61 -9.77
CA ASN A 726 11.53 -22.39 -10.54
C ASN A 726 12.51 -21.27 -10.14
N ASP A 727 13.49 -21.00 -11.00
CA ASP A 727 14.58 -20.04 -10.73
C ASP A 727 14.09 -18.59 -10.54
N GLU A 728 13.00 -18.18 -11.21
CA GLU A 728 12.40 -16.84 -11.01
C GLU A 728 11.86 -16.71 -9.59
N LEU A 729 11.06 -17.68 -9.15
CA LEU A 729 10.52 -17.68 -7.79
C LEU A 729 11.62 -17.80 -6.74
N ALA A 730 12.64 -18.65 -6.97
CA ALA A 730 13.79 -18.75 -6.09
C ALA A 730 14.50 -17.40 -5.95
N LYS A 731 14.75 -16.70 -7.06
CA LYS A 731 15.35 -15.36 -7.09
C LYS A 731 14.49 -14.35 -6.33
N ILE A 732 13.17 -14.33 -6.54
CA ILE A 732 12.22 -13.46 -5.83
C ILE A 732 12.24 -13.72 -4.32
N LEU A 733 12.24 -14.99 -3.87
CA LEU A 733 12.33 -15.32 -2.44
C LEU A 733 13.69 -14.88 -1.85
N LEU A 734 14.78 -15.03 -2.58
CA LEU A 734 16.12 -14.57 -2.16
C LEU A 734 16.20 -13.03 -2.06
N MET A 735 15.56 -12.30 -2.99
CA MET A 735 15.45 -10.83 -2.98
C MET A 735 14.65 -10.28 -1.77
N THR A 736 13.94 -11.12 -1.01
CA THR A 736 13.38 -10.73 0.30
C THR A 736 14.44 -10.61 1.42
N ASN A 737 15.73 -10.79 1.09
CA ASN A 737 16.87 -10.57 1.97
C ASN A 737 16.73 -11.31 3.31
N ASN A 738 16.92 -10.63 4.43
CA ASN A 738 16.73 -11.13 5.80
C ASN A 738 15.40 -10.65 6.41
N ALA A 739 14.44 -10.16 5.64
CA ALA A 739 13.17 -9.69 6.21
C ALA A 739 12.36 -10.83 6.85
N LYS A 740 11.70 -10.56 7.97
CA LYS A 740 10.64 -11.38 8.57
C LYS A 740 9.41 -11.34 7.66
N LEU A 741 9.11 -12.47 7.01
CA LEU A 741 7.98 -12.61 6.10
C LEU A 741 6.71 -12.97 6.87
N ILE A 742 5.67 -12.15 6.79
CA ILE A 742 4.41 -12.34 7.49
C ILE A 742 3.29 -12.61 6.48
N ASN A 743 2.60 -13.74 6.61
CA ASN A 743 1.38 -14.00 5.85
C ASN A 743 0.24 -13.20 6.46
N TYR A 744 -0.25 -12.20 5.72
CA TYR A 744 -1.29 -11.30 6.17
C TYR A 744 -2.67 -11.95 6.06
N ASN A 745 -3.42 -11.95 7.16
CA ASN A 745 -4.78 -12.47 7.17
C ASN A 745 -5.78 -11.37 7.51
N HIS A 746 -6.70 -11.10 6.58
CA HIS A 746 -7.75 -10.09 6.76
C HIS A 746 -8.75 -10.44 7.87
N THR A 747 -8.91 -11.74 8.17
CA THR A 747 -9.92 -12.25 9.12
C THR A 747 -9.33 -12.64 10.48
N LYS A 748 -8.08 -13.11 10.52
CA LYS A 748 -7.38 -13.66 11.70
C LYS A 748 -6.08 -12.92 11.99
N HIS A 749 -5.34 -13.33 13.01
CA HIS A 749 -3.96 -12.87 13.21
C HIS A 749 -3.09 -13.24 11.99
N SER A 750 -2.18 -12.34 11.64
CA SER A 750 -1.18 -12.56 10.60
C SER A 750 -0.02 -13.38 11.16
N THR A 751 0.52 -14.33 10.40
CA THR A 751 1.46 -15.34 10.93
C THR A 751 2.85 -15.29 10.29
N PRO A 752 3.93 -15.46 11.07
CA PRO A 752 5.28 -15.61 10.53
C PRO A 752 5.36 -16.81 9.57
N SER A 753 5.78 -16.54 8.34
CA SER A 753 5.98 -17.55 7.29
C SER A 753 7.34 -18.24 7.45
N MET A 754 7.52 -18.91 8.58
CA MET A 754 8.78 -19.57 8.96
C MET A 754 9.31 -20.48 7.86
N HIS A 755 8.42 -21.22 7.20
CA HIS A 755 8.72 -22.09 6.06
C HIS A 755 9.37 -21.35 4.88
N LEU A 756 8.90 -20.15 4.51
CA LEU A 756 9.53 -19.32 3.48
C LEU A 756 10.95 -18.92 3.88
N MET A 757 11.15 -18.59 5.16
CA MET A 757 12.44 -18.09 5.67
C MET A 757 13.46 -19.22 5.83
N HIS A 758 13.04 -20.41 6.25
CA HIS A 758 13.86 -21.64 6.23
C HIS A 758 14.25 -22.02 4.80
N VAL A 759 13.30 -22.03 3.86
CA VAL A 759 13.56 -22.32 2.44
C VAL A 759 14.49 -21.29 1.83
N ARG A 760 14.33 -19.99 2.15
CA ARG A 760 15.25 -18.92 1.75
C ARG A 760 16.68 -19.17 2.22
N SER A 761 16.89 -19.57 3.48
CA SER A 761 18.22 -19.97 3.98
C SER A 761 18.77 -21.20 3.25
N LYS A 762 17.95 -22.22 2.99
CA LYS A 762 18.35 -23.45 2.26
C LYS A 762 18.66 -23.21 0.78
N LEU A 763 18.06 -22.20 0.15
CA LEU A 763 18.37 -21.81 -1.23
C LEU A 763 19.69 -21.03 -1.32
N ARG A 764 20.02 -20.21 -0.32
CA ARG A 764 21.34 -19.55 -0.23
C ARG A 764 22.46 -20.58 -0.23
N THR A 765 22.43 -21.55 0.69
CA THR A 765 23.49 -22.55 0.83
C THR A 765 23.62 -23.48 -0.38
N LYS A 766 22.52 -23.77 -1.11
CA LYS A 766 22.58 -24.52 -2.38
C LYS A 766 23.22 -23.75 -3.54
N SER A 767 23.24 -22.42 -3.52
CA SER A 767 23.58 -21.60 -4.69
C SER A 767 25.09 -21.43 -4.96
N GLY A 768 25.95 -22.16 -4.24
CA GLY A 768 27.40 -22.23 -4.51
C GLY A 768 28.21 -20.98 -4.15
N LYS A 769 27.56 -19.93 -3.61
CA LYS A 769 28.24 -18.78 -3.01
C LYS A 769 28.32 -18.95 -1.50
N ILE A 770 29.50 -18.71 -0.94
CA ILE A 770 29.78 -18.71 0.49
C ILE A 770 29.05 -17.51 1.15
N ASN A 771 28.75 -17.61 2.44
CA ASN A 771 28.14 -16.53 3.22
C ASN A 771 29.12 -15.34 3.37
N ASP A 772 28.91 -14.28 2.59
CA ASP A 772 29.56 -12.96 2.80
C ASP A 772 28.56 -11.93 3.40
N TYR A 773 27.71 -12.34 4.35
CA TYR A 773 26.75 -11.45 5.05
C TYR A 773 26.54 -11.78 6.55
N GLU A 774 27.57 -12.29 7.23
CA GLU A 774 27.64 -12.37 8.71
C GLU A 774 28.95 -11.76 9.22
N ALA A 775 29.01 -10.43 9.27
CA ALA A 775 30.14 -9.68 9.84
C ALA A 775 29.73 -8.26 10.30
N ILE A 776 28.69 -8.16 11.13
CA ILE A 776 28.47 -6.98 11.99
C ILE A 776 28.28 -7.52 13.41
N HIS A 777 29.25 -7.21 14.28
CA HIS A 777 29.18 -7.37 15.72
C HIS A 777 28.65 -6.08 16.37
#